data_AF-A0AAE0QZV8-F1
#
_entry.id   AF-A0AAE0QZV8-F1
#
_cell.length_a   1.000
_cell.length_b   1.000
_cell.length_c   1.000
_cell.angle_alpha   90.00
_cell.angle_beta   90.00
_cell.angle_gamma   90.00
#
_symmetry.space_group_name_H-M   'P 1'
#
loop_
_entity.id
_entity.type
_entity.pdbx_description
1 polymer ?
#
loop_
_entity_poly.entity_id
_entity_poly.type
_entity_poly.pdbx_seq_one_letter_code
_entity_poly.pdbx_strand_id
1 'polypeptide(L)'
;MTKTMEIFIDALLGSDDTERALFLKWMGLKMDMRSRKHMSNLRRKYKECEQKKDREAIARLDKELLDSSLGIEHYMREMGQIYEAASFGSNKISDKISSLPTLAAKLLLAGFPIELLDGDASNIPEKWNYKDHEDEVTDEDLKADFERMWTQEMGNIPGLTEKDVPCDVLMNFRSSFEHRNVTQYLQTMGKLTQYGKKQFKAKKEHVKLGKLKGLIYAHRSVKHDLQNTADNVISSCFKMTEQFAQSKGDYQTAFTKDLLDEINEHLKKAGTNYDTKFEFDLKLHICGIASRKFTEMHRKYLAEQDPLKHLKKFKSQYLSDFIDLYRKRDQCHRKAREFTQVCLNPAVTEYIDQSIGPDIVDAVLKKHPTEYSSRVLFQYTIQKELLEKSNFEDFNRYILQYNDYVKEWIYNRIVKCFSKDISLQNIKMKKLDSIMQKIMKAMEASKVDGNGSPLPNNERGAKTLIQNFCKSMNCDISISMKKVKQVLFQNTADCASFTKSLYECIEEMKIQLKDEISNSDIKETLNNVSVKPQSMLFKRVFGCGKKCPFCKTPCEAEGTDHQQHHAAVHRPKGLCGSRNDNVLCEEICTSSVLGNRTFKNQETDFEPQLYKDYRKYYPDWHIAPDMYIEASDYWKYVMVTFNKQFAECYKAEQAVYPDEWKKITKEQVLISLKKNILNIKY
;
A
#
# COMPACT_ATOMS: atom_id res chain seq x y z
N MET A 1 34.07 -2.93 -53.64
CA MET A 1 33.56 -2.43 -52.35
C MET A 1 32.83 -1.12 -52.61
N THR A 2 31.70 -0.85 -51.95
CA THR A 2 30.96 0.42 -52.12
C THR A 2 31.58 1.53 -51.28
N LYS A 3 31.41 2.80 -51.66
CA LYS A 3 31.89 3.97 -50.90
C LYS A 3 31.35 4.00 -49.47
N THR A 4 30.11 3.54 -49.28
CA THR A 4 29.47 3.42 -47.96
C THR A 4 30.19 2.39 -47.08
N MET A 5 30.53 1.22 -47.63
CA MET A 5 31.27 0.19 -46.89
C MET A 5 32.73 0.58 -46.64
N GLU A 6 33.34 1.37 -47.51
CA GLU A 6 34.67 1.94 -47.27
C GLU A 6 34.69 2.83 -46.02
N ILE A 7 33.76 3.79 -45.94
CA ILE A 7 33.62 4.70 -44.79
C ILE A 7 33.33 3.93 -43.51
N PHE A 8 32.46 2.92 -43.58
CA PHE A 8 32.11 2.09 -42.44
C PHE A 8 33.33 1.31 -41.92
N ILE A 9 34.06 0.63 -42.80
CA ILE A 9 35.23 -0.15 -42.42
C ILE A 9 36.37 0.77 -41.92
N ASP A 10 36.59 1.93 -42.54
CA ASP A 10 37.60 2.89 -42.08
C ASP A 10 37.29 3.44 -40.69
N ALA A 11 36.02 3.75 -40.41
CA ALA A 11 35.59 4.18 -39.09
C ALA A 11 35.83 3.09 -38.04
N LEU A 12 35.65 1.81 -38.37
CA LEU A 12 35.88 0.71 -37.44
C LEU A 12 37.36 0.39 -37.23
N LEU A 13 38.18 0.44 -38.28
CA LEU A 13 39.62 0.13 -38.19
C LEU A 13 40.44 1.28 -37.61
N GLY A 14 40.02 2.53 -37.82
CA GLY A 14 40.72 3.73 -37.34
C GLY A 14 40.41 4.15 -35.91
N SER A 15 39.45 3.50 -35.24
CA SER A 15 38.98 3.85 -33.89
C SER A 15 39.49 2.86 -32.85
N ASP A 16 39.71 3.31 -31.61
CA ASP A 16 39.94 2.41 -30.47
C ASP A 16 38.66 1.63 -30.10
N ASP A 17 38.78 0.64 -29.19
CA ASP A 17 37.66 -0.25 -28.86
C ASP A 17 36.44 0.48 -28.27
N THR A 18 36.66 1.59 -27.54
CA THR A 18 35.59 2.42 -26.95
C THR A 18 34.94 3.30 -28.00
N GLU A 19 35.74 3.98 -28.83
CA GLU A 19 35.27 4.82 -29.92
C GLU A 19 34.49 3.99 -30.95
N ARG A 20 34.96 2.78 -31.27
CA ARG A 20 34.29 1.83 -32.16
C ARG A 20 32.92 1.42 -31.61
N ALA A 21 32.84 1.11 -30.31
CA ALA A 21 31.58 0.75 -29.67
C ALA A 21 30.58 1.92 -29.65
N LEU A 22 31.06 3.14 -29.40
CA LEU A 22 30.24 4.36 -29.44
C LEU A 22 29.73 4.65 -30.86
N PHE A 23 30.60 4.52 -31.87
CA PHE A 23 30.24 4.69 -33.27
C PHE A 23 29.11 3.74 -33.67
N LEU A 24 29.23 2.45 -33.34
CA LEU A 24 28.23 1.45 -33.64
C LEU A 24 26.92 1.68 -32.87
N LYS A 25 26.98 1.93 -31.56
CA LYS A 25 25.78 2.27 -30.76
C LYS A 25 25.05 3.49 -31.33
N TRP A 26 25.79 4.54 -31.71
CA TRP A 26 25.21 5.77 -32.25
C TRP A 26 24.63 5.58 -33.65
N MET A 27 25.32 4.83 -34.51
CA MET A 27 24.83 4.45 -35.83
C MET A 27 23.52 3.66 -35.72
N GLY A 28 23.46 2.67 -34.82
CA GLY A 28 22.25 1.89 -34.55
C GLY A 28 21.09 2.76 -34.09
N LEU A 29 21.32 3.63 -33.11
CA LEU A 29 20.29 4.58 -32.65
C LEU A 29 19.80 5.50 -33.75
N LYS A 30 20.69 6.03 -34.61
CA LYS A 30 20.31 6.90 -35.72
C LYS A 30 19.54 6.15 -36.81
N MET A 31 19.92 4.92 -37.12
CA MET A 31 19.21 4.05 -38.05
C MET A 31 17.84 3.69 -37.49
N ASP A 32 17.72 3.33 -36.21
CA ASP A 32 16.45 3.08 -35.54
C ASP A 32 15.55 4.31 -35.50
N MET A 33 16.09 5.50 -35.28
CA MET A 33 15.32 6.74 -35.31
C MET A 33 14.80 7.05 -36.71
N ARG A 34 15.63 6.87 -37.76
CA ARG A 34 15.24 7.07 -39.16
C ARG A 34 14.25 6.02 -39.62
N SER A 35 14.50 4.75 -39.30
CA SER A 35 13.61 3.62 -39.56
C SER A 35 12.26 3.85 -38.87
N ARG A 36 12.21 4.21 -37.58
CA ARG A 36 10.93 4.52 -36.90
C ARG A 36 10.14 5.67 -37.56
N LYS A 37 10.81 6.72 -38.06
CA LYS A 37 10.15 7.82 -38.77
C LYS A 37 9.67 7.43 -40.17
N HIS A 38 10.40 6.57 -40.87
CA HIS A 38 10.04 6.10 -42.21
C HIS A 38 8.96 5.01 -42.15
N MET A 39 9.14 4.02 -41.26
CA MET A 39 8.20 2.93 -40.99
C MET A 39 6.87 3.42 -40.42
N SER A 40 6.84 4.51 -39.65
CA SER A 40 5.56 5.10 -39.20
C SER A 40 4.75 5.70 -40.36
N ASN A 41 5.42 6.31 -41.34
CA ASN A 41 4.79 6.81 -42.56
C ASN A 41 4.32 5.67 -43.46
N LEU A 42 5.13 4.62 -43.65
CA LEU A 42 4.75 3.44 -44.43
C LEU A 42 3.59 2.67 -43.79
N ARG A 43 3.59 2.47 -42.46
CA ARG A 43 2.47 1.84 -41.73
C ARG A 43 1.19 2.68 -41.78
N ARG A 44 1.30 4.01 -41.83
CA ARG A 44 0.14 4.89 -42.02
C ARG A 44 -0.45 4.73 -43.42
N LYS A 45 0.39 4.76 -44.47
CA LYS A 45 -0.04 4.48 -45.85
C LYS A 45 -0.61 3.07 -46.00
N TYR A 46 -0.04 2.10 -45.29
CA TYR A 46 -0.53 0.72 -45.26
C TYR A 46 -1.96 0.65 -44.74
N LYS A 47 -2.25 1.28 -43.60
CA LYS A 47 -3.62 1.38 -43.05
C LYS A 47 -4.59 2.11 -43.98
N GLU A 48 -4.12 3.17 -44.64
CA GLU A 48 -4.93 3.91 -45.64
C GLU A 48 -5.26 3.03 -46.87
N CYS A 49 -4.35 2.16 -47.32
CA CYS A 49 -4.58 1.22 -48.42
C CYS A 49 -5.44 0.01 -48.00
N GLU A 50 -5.27 -0.46 -46.76
CA GLU A 50 -6.08 -1.52 -46.14
C GLU A 50 -7.55 -1.12 -46.06
N GLN A 51 -7.82 0.14 -45.67
CA GLN A 51 -9.18 0.71 -45.66
C GLN A 51 -9.79 0.81 -47.07
N LYS A 52 -8.97 1.08 -48.09
CA LYS A 52 -9.39 1.18 -49.50
C LYS A 52 -9.46 -0.18 -50.22
N LYS A 53 -9.07 -1.28 -49.56
CA LYS A 53 -8.99 -2.65 -50.11
C LYS A 53 -8.14 -2.76 -51.39
N ASP A 54 -7.12 -1.91 -51.54
CA ASP A 54 -6.21 -1.93 -52.69
C ASP A 54 -5.10 -2.96 -52.46
N ARG A 55 -5.29 -4.18 -52.97
CA ARG A 55 -4.37 -5.31 -52.76
C ARG A 55 -3.00 -5.12 -53.42
N GLU A 56 -2.93 -4.41 -54.55
CA GLU A 56 -1.66 -4.18 -55.25
C GLU A 56 -0.83 -3.10 -54.56
N ALA A 57 -1.47 -2.06 -54.03
CA ALA A 57 -0.77 -1.07 -53.20
C ALA A 57 -0.26 -1.68 -51.89
N ILE A 58 -1.05 -2.56 -51.26
CA ILE A 58 -0.64 -3.27 -50.03
C ILE A 58 0.57 -4.17 -50.28
N ALA A 59 0.56 -4.99 -51.34
CA ALA A 59 1.70 -5.86 -51.67
C ALA A 59 2.99 -5.06 -51.96
N ARG A 60 2.86 -3.90 -52.63
CA ARG A 60 4.00 -2.98 -52.85
C ARG A 60 4.52 -2.40 -51.54
N LEU A 61 3.63 -2.01 -50.63
CA LEU A 61 3.99 -1.47 -49.32
C LEU A 61 4.58 -2.54 -48.39
N ASP A 62 4.12 -3.79 -48.45
CA ASP A 62 4.72 -4.92 -47.71
C ASP A 62 6.15 -5.18 -48.18
N LYS A 63 6.37 -5.16 -49.50
CA LYS A 63 7.72 -5.26 -50.07
C LYS A 63 8.59 -4.07 -49.66
N GLU A 64 8.08 -2.84 -49.73
CA GLU A 64 8.81 -1.64 -49.33
C GLU A 64 9.11 -1.62 -47.81
N LEU A 65 8.22 -2.18 -46.98
CA LEU A 65 8.44 -2.35 -45.54
C LEU A 65 9.54 -3.37 -45.23
N LEU A 66 9.62 -4.47 -45.99
CA LEU A 66 10.68 -5.46 -45.89
C LEU A 66 12.02 -4.86 -46.37
N ASP A 67 12.03 -4.23 -47.54
CA ASP A 67 13.22 -3.61 -48.14
C ASP A 67 13.76 -2.41 -47.33
N SER A 68 12.93 -1.81 -46.47
CA SER A 68 13.30 -0.66 -45.61
C SER A 68 13.91 -1.04 -44.26
N SER A 69 13.99 -2.33 -43.93
CA SER A 69 14.53 -2.82 -42.65
C SER A 69 16.06 -2.92 -42.68
N LEU A 70 16.75 -1.77 -42.70
CA LEU A 70 18.21 -1.73 -42.65
C LEU A 70 18.71 -1.49 -41.21
N GLY A 71 19.56 -2.38 -40.72
CA GLY A 71 20.24 -2.29 -39.42
C GLY A 71 21.75 -2.53 -39.52
N ILE A 72 22.47 -2.49 -38.39
CA ILE A 72 23.95 -2.61 -38.37
C ILE A 72 24.40 -3.99 -38.86
N GLU A 73 23.63 -5.02 -38.53
CA GLU A 73 23.88 -6.40 -38.94
C GLU A 73 24.06 -6.56 -40.45
N HIS A 74 23.34 -5.75 -41.25
CA HIS A 74 23.46 -5.73 -42.71
C HIS A 74 24.85 -5.23 -43.18
N TYR A 75 25.41 -4.23 -42.49
CA TYR A 75 26.76 -3.74 -42.79
C TYR A 75 27.83 -4.74 -42.36
N MET A 76 27.61 -5.43 -41.24
CA MET A 76 28.50 -6.50 -40.78
C MET A 76 28.51 -7.68 -41.75
N ARG A 77 27.34 -8.03 -42.30
CA ARG A 77 27.19 -9.05 -43.34
C ARG A 77 27.96 -8.70 -44.61
N GLU A 78 27.78 -7.48 -45.13
CA GLU A 78 28.50 -6.98 -46.31
C GLU A 78 30.02 -6.96 -46.08
N MET A 79 30.48 -6.61 -44.87
CA MET A 79 31.90 -6.66 -44.50
C MET A 79 32.46 -8.10 -44.60
N GLY A 80 31.69 -9.10 -44.15
CA GLY A 80 32.04 -10.52 -44.30
C GLY A 80 32.12 -10.94 -45.77
N GLN A 81 31.13 -10.58 -46.58
CA GLN A 81 31.10 -10.90 -48.01
C GLN A 81 32.25 -10.23 -48.79
N ILE A 82 32.63 -9.01 -48.43
CA ILE A 82 33.82 -8.32 -48.99
C ILE A 82 35.10 -9.12 -48.71
N TYR A 83 35.26 -9.63 -47.48
CA TYR A 83 36.41 -10.46 -47.12
C TYR A 83 36.42 -11.77 -47.92
N GLU A 84 35.28 -12.45 -48.02
CA GLU A 84 35.18 -13.70 -48.77
C GLU A 84 35.50 -13.51 -50.25
N ALA A 85 34.85 -12.54 -50.90
CA ALA A 85 35.07 -12.25 -52.31
C ALA A 85 36.54 -11.90 -52.60
N ALA A 86 37.20 -11.16 -51.70
CA ALA A 86 38.62 -10.85 -51.80
C ALA A 86 39.52 -12.08 -51.57
N SER A 87 39.07 -13.04 -50.76
CA SER A 87 39.81 -14.27 -50.44
C SER A 87 39.70 -15.35 -51.53
N PHE A 88 38.80 -15.19 -52.50
CA PHE A 88 38.64 -16.08 -53.66
C PHE A 88 39.29 -15.53 -54.95
N GLY A 89 39.65 -14.25 -55.01
CA GLY A 89 40.34 -13.65 -56.17
C GLY A 89 41.84 -13.92 -56.20
N SER A 90 42.44 -14.00 -57.39
CA SER A 90 43.90 -14.22 -57.58
C SER A 90 44.77 -12.98 -57.30
N ASN A 91 44.22 -11.94 -56.67
CA ASN A 91 44.93 -10.70 -56.35
C ASN A 91 45.31 -10.67 -54.86
N LYS A 92 46.47 -10.08 -54.56
CA LYS A 92 46.99 -9.92 -53.20
C LYS A 92 45.97 -9.14 -52.35
N ILE A 93 45.45 -9.76 -51.30
CA ILE A 93 44.48 -9.15 -50.36
C ILE A 93 45.13 -7.92 -49.72
N SER A 94 44.45 -6.76 -49.74
CA SER A 94 44.96 -5.55 -49.07
C SER A 94 44.98 -5.73 -47.55
N ASP A 95 45.94 -5.12 -46.85
CA ASP A 95 46.07 -5.19 -45.38
C ASP A 95 44.79 -4.79 -44.63
N LYS A 96 44.03 -3.84 -45.19
CA LYS A 96 42.71 -3.44 -44.69
C LYS A 96 41.71 -4.60 -44.68
N ILE A 97 41.67 -5.39 -45.75
CA ILE A 97 40.74 -6.52 -45.89
C ILE A 97 41.22 -7.72 -45.06
N SER A 98 42.52 -7.97 -44.97
CA SER A 98 43.05 -9.07 -44.15
C SER A 98 42.80 -8.89 -42.65
N SER A 99 42.62 -7.66 -42.18
CA SER A 99 42.28 -7.33 -40.79
C SER A 99 40.79 -7.50 -40.42
N LEU A 100 39.90 -7.68 -41.40
CA LEU A 100 38.45 -7.74 -41.15
C LEU A 100 38.01 -8.91 -40.25
N PRO A 101 38.57 -10.14 -40.37
CA PRO A 101 38.22 -11.23 -39.45
C PRO A 101 38.59 -10.92 -38.00
N THR A 102 39.77 -10.32 -37.78
CA THR A 102 40.20 -9.89 -36.43
C THR A 102 39.29 -8.80 -35.88
N LEU A 103 38.92 -7.82 -36.72
CA LEU A 103 37.98 -6.76 -36.35
C LEU A 103 36.62 -7.36 -35.97
N ALA A 104 36.11 -8.30 -36.75
CA ALA A 104 34.84 -8.96 -36.49
C ALA A 104 34.84 -9.76 -35.19
N ALA A 105 35.93 -10.49 -34.89
CA ALA A 105 36.08 -11.19 -33.61
C ALA A 105 36.04 -10.21 -32.43
N LYS A 106 36.72 -9.06 -32.53
CA LYS A 106 36.66 -7.99 -31.52
C LYS A 106 35.26 -7.43 -31.33
N LEU A 107 34.51 -7.23 -32.42
CA LEU A 107 33.14 -6.73 -32.38
C LEU A 107 32.18 -7.74 -31.74
N LEU A 108 32.35 -9.03 -32.02
CA LEU A 108 31.58 -10.10 -31.41
C LEU A 108 31.84 -10.18 -29.90
N LEU A 109 33.11 -10.12 -29.49
CA LEU A 109 33.51 -10.07 -28.08
C LEU A 109 32.96 -8.83 -27.35
N ALA A 110 32.85 -7.71 -28.07
CA ALA A 110 32.23 -6.49 -27.57
C ALA A 110 30.69 -6.50 -27.56
N GLY A 111 30.06 -7.64 -27.91
CA GLY A 111 28.61 -7.84 -27.83
C GLY A 111 27.82 -7.29 -29.01
N PHE A 112 28.46 -6.96 -30.13
CA PHE A 112 27.76 -6.58 -31.35
C PHE A 112 27.31 -7.82 -32.13
N PRO A 113 26.03 -7.92 -32.53
CA PRO A 113 25.53 -9.06 -33.28
C PRO A 113 26.17 -9.10 -34.68
N ILE A 114 26.64 -10.28 -35.07
CA ILE A 114 27.10 -10.56 -36.43
C ILE A 114 26.14 -11.57 -37.03
N GLU A 115 25.56 -11.22 -38.19
CA GLU A 115 24.69 -12.12 -38.93
C GLU A 115 25.55 -13.14 -39.69
N LEU A 116 25.56 -14.39 -39.20
CA LEU A 116 26.37 -15.49 -39.75
C LEU A 116 25.67 -16.27 -40.86
N LEU A 117 24.36 -16.09 -41.01
CA LEU A 117 23.52 -16.80 -41.98
C LEU A 117 22.75 -15.76 -42.81
N ASP A 118 22.95 -15.76 -44.12
CA ASP A 118 22.11 -14.97 -45.02
C ASP A 118 20.79 -15.72 -45.27
N GLY A 119 19.69 -15.18 -44.74
CA GLY A 119 18.34 -15.76 -44.90
C GLY A 119 17.81 -15.76 -46.34
N ASP A 120 18.31 -14.87 -47.21
CA ASP A 120 17.88 -14.77 -48.61
C ASP A 120 18.79 -15.58 -49.55
N ALA A 121 20.08 -15.69 -49.23
CA ALA A 121 21.07 -16.41 -50.04
C ALA A 121 21.43 -17.82 -49.52
N SER A 122 20.95 -18.23 -48.34
CA SER A 122 21.26 -19.53 -47.69
C SER A 122 22.76 -19.86 -47.65
N ASN A 123 23.61 -18.87 -47.37
CA ASN A 123 25.06 -19.03 -47.35
C ASN A 123 25.64 -18.68 -45.96
N ILE A 124 26.65 -19.43 -45.52
CA ILE A 124 27.41 -19.21 -44.28
C ILE A 124 28.88 -19.02 -44.67
N PRO A 125 29.53 -17.90 -44.31
CA PRO A 125 30.95 -17.70 -44.58
C PRO A 125 31.86 -18.72 -43.88
N GLU A 126 32.31 -19.77 -44.58
CA GLU A 126 33.02 -20.92 -43.96
C GLU A 126 34.45 -20.61 -43.49
N LYS A 127 35.10 -19.53 -43.96
CA LYS A 127 36.52 -19.24 -43.65
C LYS A 127 36.77 -18.46 -42.36
N TRP A 128 35.76 -18.22 -41.53
CA TRP A 128 35.85 -17.40 -40.30
C TRP A 128 36.37 -18.10 -39.04
N ASN A 129 36.86 -19.34 -39.12
CA ASN A 129 37.37 -20.04 -37.94
C ASN A 129 38.77 -19.55 -37.54
N TYR A 130 38.82 -18.72 -36.49
CA TYR A 130 40.04 -18.33 -35.81
C TYR A 130 40.55 -19.45 -34.90
N LYS A 131 41.86 -19.65 -34.94
CA LYS A 131 42.64 -20.53 -34.06
C LYS A 131 42.74 -19.94 -32.65
N ASP A 132 42.82 -20.86 -31.69
CA ASP A 132 42.93 -20.67 -30.26
C ASP A 132 43.97 -19.63 -29.82
N HIS A 133 43.57 -18.78 -28.88
CA HIS A 133 44.45 -18.30 -27.82
C HIS A 133 43.70 -18.46 -26.50
N GLU A 134 44.02 -19.55 -25.80
CA GLU A 134 43.81 -19.71 -24.37
C GLU A 134 44.72 -18.73 -23.64
N ASP A 135 44.14 -17.65 -23.12
CA ASP A 135 44.55 -17.10 -21.84
C ASP A 135 43.26 -16.93 -21.03
N GLU A 136 43.10 -17.74 -19.98
CA GLU A 136 41.94 -17.64 -19.09
C GLU A 136 41.96 -16.28 -18.37
N VAL A 137 41.19 -15.31 -18.89
CA VAL A 137 40.92 -14.04 -18.19
C VAL A 137 40.49 -14.35 -16.77
N THR A 138 41.16 -13.76 -15.79
CA THR A 138 40.91 -14.05 -14.38
C THR A 138 39.61 -13.41 -13.91
N ASP A 139 39.01 -13.91 -12.83
CA ASP A 139 37.79 -13.30 -12.27
C ASP A 139 38.06 -11.87 -11.77
N GLU A 140 39.31 -11.56 -11.41
CA GLU A 140 39.77 -10.22 -11.03
C GLU A 140 39.75 -9.26 -12.22
N ASP A 141 40.17 -9.70 -13.40
CA ASP A 141 40.14 -8.91 -14.63
C ASP A 141 38.70 -8.67 -15.09
N LEU A 142 37.83 -9.69 -15.01
CA LEU A 142 36.39 -9.55 -15.29
C LEU A 142 35.71 -8.57 -14.34
N LYS A 143 36.04 -8.59 -13.05
CA LYS A 143 35.54 -7.60 -12.08
C LYS A 143 36.01 -6.20 -12.45
N ALA A 144 37.28 -6.03 -12.82
CA ALA A 144 37.82 -4.73 -13.21
C ALA A 144 37.14 -4.15 -14.46
N ASP A 145 36.88 -5.00 -15.46
CA ASP A 145 36.16 -4.61 -16.67
C ASP A 145 34.70 -4.26 -16.39
N PHE A 146 34.01 -5.08 -15.58
CA PHE A 146 32.66 -4.76 -15.12
C PHE A 146 32.60 -3.43 -14.39
N GLU A 147 33.53 -3.17 -13.48
CA GLU A 147 33.59 -1.92 -12.71
C GLU A 147 33.84 -0.70 -13.60
N ARG A 148 34.68 -0.84 -14.62
CA ARG A 148 34.92 0.21 -15.62
C ARG A 148 33.64 0.54 -16.41
N MET A 149 32.99 -0.47 -16.96
CA MET A 149 31.73 -0.31 -17.71
C MET A 149 30.61 0.23 -16.82
N TRP A 150 30.48 -0.31 -15.61
CA TRP A 150 29.49 0.11 -14.62
C TRP A 150 29.63 1.59 -14.29
N THR A 151 30.85 2.06 -14.05
CA THR A 151 31.13 3.47 -13.72
C THR A 151 30.75 4.41 -14.88
N GLN A 152 31.08 4.02 -16.11
CA GLN A 152 30.78 4.80 -17.32
C GLN A 152 29.27 4.91 -17.58
N GLU A 153 28.54 3.79 -17.53
CA GLU A 153 27.10 3.76 -17.85
C GLU A 153 26.25 4.41 -16.73
N MET A 154 26.64 4.24 -15.46
CA MET A 154 25.93 4.85 -14.33
C MET A 154 26.09 6.37 -14.24
N GLY A 155 27.13 6.94 -14.85
CA GLY A 155 27.32 8.39 -14.96
C GLY A 155 26.28 9.09 -15.83
N ASN A 156 25.61 8.34 -16.73
CA ASN A 156 24.67 8.90 -17.72
C ASN A 156 23.19 8.74 -17.34
N ILE A 157 22.88 8.08 -16.21
CA ILE A 157 21.51 7.81 -15.79
C ILE A 157 21.04 8.90 -14.82
N PRO A 158 20.07 9.76 -15.21
CA PRO A 158 19.55 10.78 -14.31
C PRO A 158 18.79 10.12 -13.16
N GLY A 159 19.13 10.48 -11.92
CA GLY A 159 18.36 10.10 -10.74
C GLY A 159 17.07 10.91 -10.62
N LEU A 160 16.13 10.44 -9.80
CA LEU A 160 14.94 11.21 -9.46
C LEU A 160 15.29 12.34 -8.47
N THR A 161 14.74 13.53 -8.68
CA THR A 161 14.96 14.70 -7.81
C THR A 161 13.97 14.76 -6.65
N GLU A 162 14.45 15.16 -5.46
CA GLU A 162 13.58 15.38 -4.29
C GLU A 162 12.71 16.64 -4.47
N LYS A 163 11.40 16.47 -4.26
CA LYS A 163 10.39 17.53 -4.25
C LYS A 163 10.34 18.19 -2.88
N ASP A 164 10.14 19.51 -2.85
CA ASP A 164 9.80 20.24 -1.62
C ASP A 164 8.30 20.05 -1.29
N VAL A 165 7.98 18.85 -0.80
CA VAL A 165 6.63 18.47 -0.38
C VAL A 165 6.04 19.45 0.65
N PRO A 166 6.78 19.89 1.69
CA PRO A 166 6.26 20.89 2.63
C PRO A 166 5.84 22.21 1.96
N CYS A 167 6.59 22.68 0.95
CA CYS A 167 6.22 23.88 0.21
C CYS A 167 4.92 23.69 -0.58
N ASP A 168 4.76 22.58 -1.28
CA ASP A 168 3.53 22.28 -2.03
C ASP A 168 2.30 22.18 -1.10
N VAL A 169 2.44 21.50 0.04
CA VAL A 169 1.38 21.42 1.06
C VAL A 169 1.01 22.82 1.56
N LEU A 170 2.01 23.67 1.80
CA LEU A 170 1.80 25.05 2.26
C LEU A 170 1.07 25.90 1.20
N MET A 171 1.37 25.72 -0.09
CA MET A 171 0.68 26.41 -1.17
C MET A 171 -0.80 26.03 -1.23
N ASN A 172 -1.12 24.73 -1.14
CA ASN A 172 -2.52 24.26 -1.11
C ASN A 172 -3.26 24.72 0.15
N PHE A 173 -2.59 24.70 1.32
CA PHE A 173 -3.14 25.28 2.55
C PHE A 173 -3.51 26.75 2.36
N ARG A 174 -2.62 27.56 1.78
CA ARG A 174 -2.88 28.98 1.50
C ARG A 174 -4.05 29.17 0.55
N SER A 175 -4.10 28.37 -0.52
CA SER A 175 -5.17 28.43 -1.52
C SER A 175 -6.55 28.15 -0.91
N SER A 176 -6.63 27.27 0.11
CA SER A 176 -7.87 26.98 0.82
C SER A 176 -8.51 28.17 1.56
N PHE A 177 -7.80 29.30 1.66
CA PHE A 177 -8.27 30.54 2.30
C PHE A 177 -8.29 31.75 1.36
N GLU A 178 -8.15 31.60 0.04
CA GLU A 178 -8.05 32.72 -0.93
C GLU A 178 -9.17 33.76 -0.83
N HIS A 179 -10.35 33.38 -0.33
CA HIS A 179 -11.50 34.27 -0.15
C HIS A 179 -11.84 34.60 1.31
N ARG A 180 -10.91 34.34 2.25
CA ARG A 180 -11.12 34.59 3.70
C ARG A 180 -10.07 35.53 4.27
N ASN A 181 -10.48 36.31 5.27
CA ASN A 181 -9.59 37.27 5.93
C ASN A 181 -8.66 36.58 6.95
N VAL A 182 -7.57 35.97 6.47
CA VAL A 182 -6.57 35.26 7.29
C VAL A 182 -5.13 35.79 7.12
N THR A 183 -4.96 36.91 6.41
CA THR A 183 -3.65 37.48 6.06
C THR A 183 -2.76 37.70 7.28
N GLN A 184 -3.33 38.20 8.37
CA GLN A 184 -2.62 38.40 9.64
C GLN A 184 -2.07 37.08 10.20
N TYR A 185 -2.83 35.98 10.10
CA TYR A 185 -2.39 34.68 10.59
C TYR A 185 -1.28 34.08 9.73
N LEU A 186 -1.36 34.26 8.41
CA LEU A 186 -0.33 33.82 7.47
C LEU A 186 1.02 34.53 7.67
N GLN A 187 1.02 35.80 8.07
CA GLN A 187 2.24 36.56 8.36
C GLN A 187 2.94 36.11 9.66
N THR A 188 2.17 35.65 10.65
CA THR A 188 2.72 35.15 11.93
C THR A 188 3.12 33.68 11.91
N MET A 189 2.87 32.97 10.80
CA MET A 189 3.15 31.55 10.66
C MET A 189 4.64 31.27 10.49
N GLY A 190 5.18 30.30 11.22
CA GLY A 190 6.52 29.75 11.02
C GLY A 190 6.58 28.62 9.98
N LYS A 191 7.66 27.84 9.94
CA LYS A 191 7.75 26.68 9.01
C LYS A 191 6.63 25.66 9.27
N LEU A 192 5.93 25.24 8.21
CA LEU A 192 4.80 24.31 8.27
C LEU A 192 5.11 23.03 9.08
N THR A 193 6.32 22.49 8.91
CA THR A 193 6.79 21.26 9.57
C THR A 193 6.91 21.37 11.09
N GLN A 194 6.78 22.55 11.68
CA GLN A 194 6.77 22.75 13.14
C GLN A 194 5.39 22.55 13.77
N TYR A 195 4.31 22.60 12.98
CA TYR A 195 2.95 22.44 13.47
C TYR A 195 2.54 20.97 13.57
N GLY A 196 1.64 20.64 14.51
CA GLY A 196 1.18 19.26 14.70
C GLY A 196 2.17 18.32 15.42
N LYS A 197 3.19 18.85 16.10
CA LYS A 197 4.13 18.05 16.92
C LYS A 197 3.62 17.73 18.33
N LYS A 198 2.67 18.51 18.82
CA LYS A 198 1.99 18.33 20.13
C LYS A 198 0.51 18.16 19.86
N GLN A 199 -0.24 17.62 20.82
CA GLN A 199 -1.71 17.53 20.72
C GLN A 199 -2.35 18.90 20.46
N PHE A 200 -3.36 18.92 19.60
CA PHE A 200 -4.16 20.11 19.35
C PHE A 200 -4.98 20.45 20.60
N LYS A 201 -5.04 21.74 20.96
CA LYS A 201 -5.87 22.22 22.06
C LYS A 201 -6.69 23.41 21.60
N ALA A 202 -8.02 23.29 21.67
CA ALA A 202 -8.93 24.39 21.45
C ALA A 202 -8.63 25.52 22.45
N LYS A 203 -8.64 26.76 21.97
CA LYS A 203 -8.35 27.98 22.73
C LYS A 203 -9.61 28.81 22.94
N LYS A 204 -9.50 29.88 23.73
CA LYS A 204 -10.65 30.77 23.93
C LYS A 204 -11.05 31.48 22.63
N GLU A 205 -10.05 31.97 21.90
CA GLU A 205 -10.17 32.62 20.58
C GLU A 205 -10.80 31.76 19.48
N HIS A 206 -10.92 30.45 19.69
CA HIS A 206 -11.52 29.52 18.72
C HIS A 206 -13.05 29.51 18.76
N VAL A 207 -13.64 30.00 19.84
CA VAL A 207 -15.08 29.86 20.11
C VAL A 207 -15.85 31.04 19.51
N LYS A 208 -16.85 30.75 18.67
CA LYS A 208 -17.75 31.76 18.11
C LYS A 208 -19.08 31.75 18.89
N LEU A 209 -19.28 32.73 19.78
CA LEU A 209 -20.44 32.77 20.70
C LEU A 209 -21.60 33.67 20.25
N GLY A 210 -21.48 34.46 19.19
CA GLY A 210 -22.55 35.35 18.73
C GLY A 210 -23.16 36.21 19.87
N LYS A 211 -24.49 36.12 20.06
CA LYS A 211 -25.26 36.80 21.12
C LYS A 211 -24.95 36.30 22.55
N LEU A 212 -24.25 35.17 22.70
CA LEU A 212 -23.98 34.48 23.97
C LEU A 212 -22.60 34.85 24.57
N LYS A 213 -21.96 35.93 24.10
CA LYS A 213 -20.59 36.35 24.45
C LYS A 213 -20.32 36.52 25.97
N GLY A 214 -21.35 36.64 26.81
CA GLY A 214 -21.23 36.79 28.27
C GLY A 214 -21.34 35.51 29.10
N LEU A 215 -21.77 34.38 28.53
CA LEU A 215 -22.03 33.15 29.29
C LEU A 215 -20.78 32.27 29.36
N ILE A 216 -20.07 32.31 30.51
CA ILE A 216 -18.88 31.49 30.79
C ILE A 216 -19.14 29.99 30.54
N TYR A 217 -20.35 29.53 30.87
CA TYR A 217 -20.79 28.15 30.66
C TYR A 217 -20.85 27.77 29.18
N ALA A 218 -21.48 28.61 28.35
CA ALA A 218 -21.61 28.38 26.91
C ALA A 218 -20.22 28.35 26.26
N HIS A 219 -19.33 29.26 26.68
CA HIS A 219 -17.94 29.25 26.23
C HIS A 219 -17.22 27.94 26.55
N ARG A 220 -17.41 27.36 27.75
CA ARG A 220 -16.79 26.08 28.11
C ARG A 220 -17.36 24.90 27.32
N SER A 221 -18.68 24.84 27.15
CA SER A 221 -19.36 23.78 26.40
C SER A 221 -18.91 23.77 24.96
N VAL A 222 -19.06 24.91 24.26
CA VAL A 222 -18.68 25.01 22.84
C VAL A 222 -17.19 24.74 22.67
N LYS A 223 -16.32 25.21 23.57
CA LYS A 223 -14.89 24.89 23.52
C LYS A 223 -14.62 23.38 23.59
N HIS A 224 -15.32 22.67 24.47
CA HIS A 224 -15.19 21.22 24.61
C HIS A 224 -15.71 20.50 23.36
N ASP A 225 -16.82 20.95 22.79
CA ASP A 225 -17.37 20.42 21.55
C ASP A 225 -16.44 20.66 20.35
N LEU A 226 -15.78 21.82 20.30
CA LEU A 226 -14.73 22.13 19.33
C LEU A 226 -13.49 21.25 19.52
N GLN A 227 -13.09 20.95 20.75
CA GLN A 227 -11.99 20.01 21.00
C GLN A 227 -12.35 18.62 20.49
N ASN A 228 -13.55 18.11 20.82
CA ASN A 228 -14.01 16.82 20.33
C ASN A 228 -14.10 16.78 18.80
N THR A 229 -14.57 17.88 18.19
CA THR A 229 -14.60 18.02 16.73
C THR A 229 -13.20 17.97 16.16
N ALA A 230 -12.25 18.75 16.70
CA ALA A 230 -10.86 18.75 16.27
C ALA A 230 -10.22 17.36 16.40
N ASP A 231 -10.41 16.68 17.53
CA ASP A 231 -9.85 15.33 17.77
C ASP A 231 -10.41 14.31 16.75
N ASN A 232 -11.71 14.40 16.44
CA ASN A 232 -12.34 13.56 15.41
C ASN A 232 -11.80 13.87 14.00
N VAL A 233 -11.65 15.15 13.63
CA VAL A 233 -11.11 15.55 12.32
C VAL A 233 -9.65 15.12 12.19
N ILE A 234 -8.83 15.36 13.21
CA ILE A 234 -7.42 14.96 13.25
C ILE A 234 -7.31 13.43 13.12
N SER A 235 -8.15 12.67 13.83
CA SER A 235 -8.19 11.21 13.73
C SER A 235 -8.55 10.73 12.31
N SER A 236 -9.57 11.33 11.68
CA SER A 236 -9.97 11.01 10.29
C SER A 236 -8.84 11.32 9.30
N CYS A 237 -8.31 12.54 9.36
CA CYS A 237 -7.24 13.00 8.47
C CYS A 237 -5.94 12.21 8.66
N PHE A 238 -5.61 11.83 9.90
CA PHE A 238 -4.46 10.98 10.18
C PHE A 238 -4.60 9.61 9.51
N LYS A 239 -5.78 8.97 9.63
CA LYS A 239 -6.07 7.70 8.94
C LYS A 239 -5.98 7.84 7.41
N MET A 240 -6.51 8.92 6.84
CA MET A 240 -6.41 9.20 5.40
C MET A 240 -4.95 9.41 4.96
N THR A 241 -4.16 10.15 5.74
CA THR A 241 -2.73 10.37 5.47
C THR A 241 -1.95 9.05 5.51
N GLU A 242 -2.24 8.17 6.47
CA GLU A 242 -1.64 6.82 6.54
C GLU A 242 -2.03 5.98 5.32
N GLN A 243 -3.28 6.03 4.86
CA GLN A 243 -3.72 5.32 3.65
C GLN A 243 -2.98 5.80 2.40
N PHE A 244 -2.81 7.11 2.23
CA PHE A 244 -2.00 7.66 1.13
C PHE A 244 -0.55 7.21 1.22
N ALA A 245 0.05 7.25 2.42
CA ALA A 245 1.42 6.81 2.65
C ALA A 245 1.63 5.31 2.45
N GLN A 246 0.57 4.49 2.53
CA GLN A 246 0.60 3.06 2.24
C GLN A 246 0.49 2.76 0.74
N SER A 247 0.12 3.73 -0.09
CA SER A 247 0.13 3.55 -1.55
C SER A 247 1.56 3.38 -2.06
N LYS A 248 1.76 2.56 -3.09
CA LYS A 248 3.08 2.35 -3.74
C LYS A 248 3.54 3.55 -4.60
N GLY A 249 2.78 4.65 -4.59
CA GLY A 249 2.99 5.82 -5.45
C GLY A 249 3.86 6.89 -4.79
N ASP A 250 4.23 7.89 -5.59
CA ASP A 250 4.87 9.12 -5.09
C ASP A 250 3.81 10.07 -4.50
N TYR A 251 4.25 11.06 -3.71
CA TYR A 251 3.42 12.16 -3.28
C TYR A 251 2.76 12.86 -4.49
N GLN A 252 1.44 13.08 -4.36
CA GLN A 252 0.62 13.83 -5.31
C GLN A 252 -0.01 15.03 -4.61
N THR A 253 0.00 16.18 -5.27
CA THR A 253 -0.64 17.41 -4.78
C THR A 253 -2.13 17.23 -4.45
N ALA A 254 -2.80 16.31 -5.14
CA ALA A 254 -4.20 15.94 -4.88
C ALA A 254 -4.43 15.48 -3.42
N PHE A 255 -3.47 14.77 -2.80
CA PHE A 255 -3.63 14.28 -1.43
C PHE A 255 -3.83 15.43 -0.43
N THR A 256 -3.17 16.56 -0.65
CA THR A 256 -3.35 17.73 0.21
C THR A 256 -4.73 18.36 0.01
N LYS A 257 -5.26 18.35 -1.22
CA LYS A 257 -6.61 18.85 -1.52
C LYS A 257 -7.66 17.95 -0.89
N ASP A 258 -7.56 16.64 -1.06
CA ASP A 258 -8.47 15.66 -0.45
C ASP A 258 -8.50 15.78 1.08
N LEU A 259 -7.34 15.97 1.69
CA LEU A 259 -7.20 16.22 3.13
C LEU A 259 -7.90 17.52 3.57
N LEU A 260 -7.74 18.61 2.80
CA LEU A 260 -8.40 19.88 3.07
C LEU A 260 -9.92 19.78 2.89
N ASP A 261 -10.38 19.02 1.90
CA ASP A 261 -11.79 18.77 1.65
C ASP A 261 -12.43 17.92 2.75
N GLU A 262 -11.74 16.88 3.24
CA GLU A 262 -12.16 16.08 4.40
C GLU A 262 -12.33 16.96 5.65
N ILE A 263 -11.37 17.87 5.90
CA ILE A 263 -11.48 18.84 7.00
C ILE A 263 -12.72 19.72 6.81
N ASN A 264 -12.92 20.25 5.60
CA ASN A 264 -14.05 21.12 5.29
C ASN A 264 -15.39 20.40 5.50
N GLU A 265 -15.53 19.15 5.04
CA GLU A 265 -16.74 18.35 5.19
C GLU A 265 -17.04 18.04 6.66
N HIS A 266 -16.02 17.69 7.45
CA HIS A 266 -16.18 17.51 8.90
C HIS A 266 -16.58 18.81 9.61
N LEU A 267 -15.96 19.93 9.24
CA LEU A 267 -16.28 21.24 9.80
C LEU A 267 -17.67 21.73 9.39
N LYS A 268 -18.15 21.42 8.17
CA LYS A 268 -19.55 21.69 7.77
C LYS A 268 -20.53 20.92 8.65
N LYS A 269 -20.27 19.63 8.90
CA LYS A 269 -21.10 18.78 9.78
C LYS A 269 -21.12 19.27 11.24
N ALA A 270 -20.05 19.92 11.69
CA ALA A 270 -19.96 20.49 13.04
C ALA A 270 -20.74 21.81 13.21
N GLY A 271 -21.28 22.40 12.13
CA GLY A 271 -22.07 23.63 12.16
C GLY A 271 -21.21 24.91 12.24
N THR A 272 -21.83 26.05 12.58
CA THR A 272 -21.22 27.39 12.47
C THR A 272 -20.54 27.91 13.75
N ASN A 273 -20.22 27.03 14.71
CA ASN A 273 -19.87 27.40 16.08
C ASN A 273 -18.38 27.61 16.35
N TYR A 274 -17.57 27.62 15.30
CA TYR A 274 -16.14 27.93 15.37
C TYR A 274 -15.84 29.25 14.66
N ASP A 275 -14.78 29.92 15.14
CA ASP A 275 -14.24 31.09 14.47
C ASP A 275 -13.31 30.71 13.31
N THR A 276 -13.10 31.63 12.38
CA THR A 276 -12.14 31.46 11.27
C THR A 276 -10.74 31.09 11.79
N LYS A 277 -10.37 31.58 12.98
CA LYS A 277 -9.12 31.22 13.65
C LYS A 277 -9.03 29.74 14.03
N PHE A 278 -10.12 29.11 14.45
CA PHE A 278 -10.14 27.68 14.76
C PHE A 278 -9.91 26.85 13.50
N GLU A 279 -10.63 27.14 12.41
CA GLU A 279 -10.45 26.46 11.13
C GLU A 279 -9.01 26.62 10.63
N PHE A 280 -8.44 27.83 10.71
CA PHE A 280 -7.06 28.11 10.36
C PHE A 280 -6.07 27.28 11.18
N ASP A 281 -6.16 27.32 12.51
CA ASP A 281 -5.24 26.62 13.40
C ASP A 281 -5.37 25.08 13.25
N LEU A 282 -6.59 24.57 13.01
CA LEU A 282 -6.84 23.15 12.80
C LEU A 282 -6.27 22.66 11.46
N LYS A 283 -6.56 23.35 10.36
CA LYS A 283 -5.97 23.05 9.04
C LYS A 283 -4.45 23.11 9.09
N LEU A 284 -3.88 24.14 9.71
CA LEU A 284 -2.45 24.29 9.88
C LEU A 284 -1.84 23.12 10.66
N HIS A 285 -2.48 22.71 11.75
CA HIS A 285 -2.03 21.57 12.55
C HIS A 285 -1.98 20.29 11.73
N ILE A 286 -3.05 19.98 11.01
CA ILE A 286 -3.18 18.75 10.21
C ILE A 286 -2.23 18.80 9.01
N CYS A 287 -2.14 19.91 8.27
CA CYS A 287 -1.18 20.09 7.18
C CYS A 287 0.28 19.95 7.65
N GLY A 288 0.60 20.38 8.87
CA GLY A 288 1.91 20.14 9.48
C GLY A 288 2.22 18.65 9.66
N ILE A 289 1.25 17.87 10.13
CA ILE A 289 1.38 16.40 10.24
C ILE A 289 1.51 15.76 8.86
N ALA A 290 0.59 16.07 7.94
CA ALA A 290 0.55 15.52 6.59
C ALA A 290 1.84 15.82 5.82
N SER A 291 2.36 17.06 5.91
CA SER A 291 3.61 17.46 5.25
C SER A 291 4.79 16.56 5.60
N ARG A 292 4.94 16.20 6.89
CA ARG A 292 6.03 15.29 7.33
C ARG A 292 5.82 13.89 6.77
N LYS A 293 4.59 13.36 6.88
CA LYS A 293 4.27 12.02 6.41
C LYS A 293 4.40 11.88 4.89
N PHE A 294 3.95 12.88 4.13
CA PHE A 294 4.11 12.91 2.68
C PHE A 294 5.57 13.10 2.25
N THR A 295 6.38 13.83 3.03
CA THR A 295 7.83 13.90 2.81
C THR A 295 8.47 12.52 3.00
N GLU A 296 8.10 11.78 4.06
CA GLU A 296 8.56 10.41 4.29
C GLU A 296 8.13 9.48 3.14
N MET A 297 6.88 9.57 2.70
CA MET A 297 6.35 8.83 1.56
C MET A 297 7.15 9.11 0.27
N HIS A 298 7.39 10.37 -0.06
CA HIS A 298 8.17 10.78 -1.23
C HIS A 298 9.61 10.24 -1.16
N ARG A 299 10.27 10.36 0.00
CA ARG A 299 11.62 9.82 0.20
C ARG A 299 11.68 8.31 0.09
N LYS A 300 10.68 7.61 0.60
CA LYS A 300 10.54 6.15 0.47
C LYS A 300 10.38 5.76 -1.01
N TYR A 301 9.52 6.47 -1.74
CA TYR A 301 9.37 6.28 -3.19
C TYR A 301 10.70 6.47 -3.93
N LEU A 302 11.44 7.54 -3.63
CA LEU A 302 12.78 7.76 -4.19
C LEU A 302 13.80 6.69 -3.77
N ALA A 303 13.65 6.06 -2.61
CA ALA A 303 14.54 4.98 -2.21
C ALA A 303 14.26 3.68 -3.00
N GLU A 304 12.99 3.41 -3.31
CA GLU A 304 12.54 2.17 -3.95
C GLU A 304 12.53 2.23 -5.49
N GLN A 305 12.19 3.39 -6.06
CA GLN A 305 11.88 3.56 -7.49
C GLN A 305 12.90 4.40 -8.25
N ASP A 306 13.90 4.99 -7.58
CA ASP A 306 14.99 5.70 -8.26
C ASP A 306 15.80 4.70 -9.10
N PRO A 307 15.80 4.84 -10.44
CA PRO A 307 16.47 3.91 -11.33
C PRO A 307 17.97 3.78 -11.02
N LEU A 308 18.62 4.87 -10.61
CA LEU A 308 20.04 4.87 -10.28
C LEU A 308 20.31 4.09 -8.98
N LYS A 309 19.47 4.27 -7.95
CA LYS A 309 19.58 3.49 -6.70
C LYS A 309 19.23 2.02 -6.91
N HIS A 310 18.22 1.75 -7.73
CA HIS A 310 17.80 0.39 -8.07
C HIS A 310 18.92 -0.35 -8.79
N LEU A 311 19.52 0.24 -9.83
CA LEU A 311 20.67 -0.35 -10.52
C LEU A 311 21.84 -0.58 -9.55
N LYS A 312 22.20 0.40 -8.71
CA LYS A 312 23.24 0.24 -7.68
C LYS A 312 22.98 -0.92 -6.72
N LYS A 313 21.72 -1.17 -6.34
CA LYS A 313 21.33 -2.29 -5.47
C LYS A 313 21.66 -3.65 -6.09
N PHE A 314 21.49 -3.80 -7.40
CA PHE A 314 21.73 -5.05 -8.13
C PHE A 314 23.14 -5.16 -8.72
N LYS A 315 24.04 -4.22 -8.43
CA LYS A 315 25.40 -4.21 -8.97
C LYS A 315 26.14 -5.54 -8.77
N SER A 316 26.09 -6.11 -7.56
CA SER A 316 26.72 -7.39 -7.26
C SER A 316 26.09 -8.55 -8.04
N GLN A 317 24.78 -8.51 -8.27
CA GLN A 317 24.06 -9.49 -9.08
C GLN A 317 24.46 -9.37 -10.55
N TYR A 318 24.49 -8.16 -11.12
CA TYR A 318 24.95 -7.93 -12.49
C TYR A 318 26.41 -8.32 -12.69
N LEU A 319 27.27 -8.08 -11.71
CA LEU A 319 28.66 -8.54 -11.72
C LEU A 319 28.74 -10.07 -11.72
N SER A 320 27.96 -10.74 -10.87
CA SER A 320 27.86 -12.20 -10.86
C SER A 320 27.35 -12.74 -12.19
N ASP A 321 26.29 -12.15 -12.74
CA ASP A 321 25.73 -12.55 -14.03
C ASP A 321 26.71 -12.32 -15.18
N PHE A 322 27.49 -11.24 -15.15
CA PHE A 322 28.55 -10.95 -16.11
C PHE A 322 29.66 -12.00 -16.08
N ILE A 323 30.20 -12.32 -14.88
CA ILE A 323 31.22 -13.36 -14.69
C ILE A 323 30.68 -14.73 -15.12
N ASP A 324 29.43 -15.02 -14.79
CA ASP A 324 28.84 -16.31 -15.08
C ASP A 324 28.50 -16.50 -16.57
N LEU A 325 28.06 -15.44 -17.26
CA LEU A 325 27.89 -15.42 -18.72
C LEU A 325 29.23 -15.70 -19.41
N TYR A 326 30.33 -15.18 -18.87
CA TYR A 326 31.68 -15.46 -19.33
C TYR A 326 32.10 -16.92 -19.08
N ARG A 327 31.69 -17.52 -17.95
CA ARG A 327 32.12 -18.85 -17.49
C ARG A 327 31.19 -20.03 -17.83
N LYS A 328 30.01 -19.80 -18.43
CA LYS A 328 29.02 -20.84 -18.82
C LYS A 328 28.64 -21.86 -17.71
N ARG A 329 28.63 -21.47 -16.43
CA ARG A 329 28.16 -22.34 -15.31
C ARG A 329 26.61 -22.41 -15.26
N ASP A 330 26.08 -23.58 -14.90
CA ASP A 330 24.70 -24.09 -15.10
C ASP A 330 23.55 -23.05 -15.04
N GLN A 331 23.16 -22.54 -16.22
CA GLN A 331 22.10 -21.56 -16.44
C GLN A 331 20.71 -22.06 -15.97
N CYS A 332 20.49 -23.39 -15.97
CA CYS A 332 19.21 -24.01 -15.63
C CYS A 332 18.81 -23.69 -14.19
N HIS A 333 19.72 -23.92 -13.25
CA HIS A 333 19.49 -23.66 -11.84
C HIS A 333 19.30 -22.18 -11.54
N ARG A 334 20.08 -21.29 -12.17
CA ARG A 334 19.92 -19.85 -11.95
C ARG A 334 18.58 -19.34 -12.44
N LYS A 335 18.17 -19.69 -13.66
CA LYS A 335 16.90 -19.23 -14.23
C LYS A 335 15.69 -19.84 -13.52
N ALA A 336 15.79 -21.08 -13.07
CA ALA A 336 14.82 -21.68 -12.17
C ALA A 336 14.70 -20.89 -10.86
N ARG A 337 15.83 -20.56 -10.22
CA ARG A 337 15.87 -19.79 -8.97
C ARG A 337 15.35 -18.36 -9.15
N GLU A 338 15.70 -17.70 -10.25
CA GLU A 338 15.21 -16.37 -10.57
C GLU A 338 13.68 -16.39 -10.76
N PHE A 339 13.14 -17.41 -11.45
CA PHE A 339 11.71 -17.59 -11.60
C PHE A 339 11.01 -17.79 -10.25
N THR A 340 11.52 -18.68 -9.40
CA THR A 340 10.91 -18.94 -8.10
C THR A 340 10.96 -17.70 -7.21
N GLN A 341 12.09 -17.00 -7.14
CA GLN A 341 12.25 -15.82 -6.26
C GLN A 341 11.50 -14.58 -6.74
N VAL A 342 11.50 -14.29 -8.05
CA VAL A 342 10.95 -13.03 -8.58
C VAL A 342 9.46 -13.17 -8.93
N CYS A 343 9.02 -14.37 -9.30
CA CYS A 343 7.66 -14.63 -9.77
C CYS A 343 6.84 -15.42 -8.75
N LEU A 344 7.30 -16.62 -8.34
CA LEU A 344 6.47 -17.57 -7.61
C LEU A 344 6.36 -17.24 -6.11
N ASN A 345 7.47 -16.97 -5.43
CA ASN A 345 7.50 -16.65 -4.01
C ASN A 345 6.58 -15.45 -3.69
N PRO A 346 6.68 -14.28 -4.37
CA PRO A 346 5.79 -13.16 -4.11
C PRO A 346 4.31 -13.50 -4.32
N ALA A 347 3.99 -14.32 -5.33
CA ALA A 347 2.62 -14.73 -5.62
C ALA A 347 2.06 -15.68 -4.54
N VAL A 348 2.89 -16.57 -4.00
CA VAL A 348 2.53 -17.46 -2.88
C VAL A 348 2.33 -16.66 -1.60
N THR A 349 3.24 -15.74 -1.27
CA THR A 349 3.12 -14.88 -0.09
C THR A 349 1.87 -14.01 -0.16
N GLU A 350 1.59 -13.41 -1.32
CA GLU A 350 0.37 -12.64 -1.54
C GLU A 350 -0.90 -13.49 -1.37
N TYR A 351 -0.91 -14.72 -1.90
CA TYR A 351 -2.03 -15.65 -1.71
C TYR A 351 -2.28 -15.99 -0.22
N ILE A 352 -1.22 -16.23 0.55
CA ILE A 352 -1.34 -16.49 1.99
C ILE A 352 -1.96 -15.26 2.67
N ASP A 353 -1.39 -14.07 2.45
CA ASP A 353 -1.89 -12.84 3.07
C ASP A 353 -3.34 -12.52 2.68
N GLN A 354 -3.73 -12.77 1.42
CA GLN A 354 -5.10 -12.54 0.96
C GLN A 354 -6.11 -13.55 1.50
N SER A 355 -5.68 -14.75 1.91
CA SER A 355 -6.59 -15.85 2.26
C SER A 355 -6.83 -16.05 3.76
N ILE A 356 -5.93 -15.59 4.63
CA ILE A 356 -5.97 -15.90 6.07
C ILE A 356 -6.86 -14.99 6.92
N GLY A 357 -7.35 -13.86 6.38
CA GLY A 357 -8.18 -12.91 7.13
C GLY A 357 -9.40 -13.56 7.82
N PRO A 358 -10.23 -14.35 7.09
CA PRO A 358 -11.33 -15.12 7.68
C PRO A 358 -10.87 -16.16 8.71
N ASP A 359 -9.79 -16.90 8.44
CA ASP A 359 -9.28 -17.93 9.36
C ASP A 359 -8.83 -17.33 10.72
N ILE A 360 -8.28 -16.10 10.70
CA ILE A 360 -7.96 -15.34 11.91
C ILE A 360 -9.23 -15.03 12.71
N VAL A 361 -10.31 -14.63 12.04
CA VAL A 361 -11.61 -14.37 12.70
C VAL A 361 -12.13 -15.64 13.36
N ASP A 362 -12.14 -16.75 12.64
CA ASP A 362 -12.63 -18.03 13.16
C ASP A 362 -11.80 -18.51 14.36
N ALA A 363 -10.48 -18.33 14.31
CA ALA A 363 -9.60 -18.64 15.43
C ALA A 363 -9.87 -17.76 16.67
N VAL A 364 -10.14 -16.46 16.49
CA VAL A 364 -10.53 -15.57 17.60
C VAL A 364 -11.88 -15.97 18.18
N LEU A 365 -12.87 -16.26 17.32
CA LEU A 365 -14.20 -16.71 17.76
C LEU A 365 -14.12 -18.05 18.50
N LYS A 366 -13.25 -18.97 18.08
CA LYS A 366 -13.03 -20.25 18.75
C LYS A 366 -12.38 -20.08 20.13
N LYS A 367 -11.44 -19.15 20.29
CA LYS A 367 -10.80 -18.84 21.58
C LYS A 367 -11.73 -18.08 22.54
N HIS A 368 -12.64 -17.27 21.98
CA HIS A 368 -13.52 -16.38 22.73
C HIS A 368 -15.00 -16.52 22.31
N PRO A 369 -15.60 -17.72 22.44
CA PRO A 369 -16.90 -18.02 21.84
C PRO A 369 -18.04 -17.21 22.46
N THR A 370 -17.93 -16.85 23.74
CA THR A 370 -18.94 -16.07 24.46
C THR A 370 -18.80 -14.57 24.27
N GLU A 371 -17.59 -14.05 24.02
CA GLU A 371 -17.34 -12.61 23.96
C GLU A 371 -17.99 -11.96 22.75
N TYR A 372 -18.08 -12.68 21.62
CA TYR A 372 -18.59 -12.18 20.34
C TYR A 372 -19.94 -12.81 19.94
N SER A 373 -20.62 -13.51 20.86
CA SER A 373 -21.90 -14.17 20.57
C SER A 373 -23.10 -13.22 20.62
N SER A 374 -23.04 -12.17 21.44
CA SER A 374 -24.04 -11.11 21.49
C SER A 374 -23.42 -9.75 21.86
N ARG A 375 -24.13 -8.66 21.53
CA ARG A 375 -23.68 -7.29 21.87
C ARG A 375 -23.57 -7.08 23.37
N VAL A 376 -24.52 -7.65 24.12
CA VAL A 376 -24.57 -7.59 25.59
C VAL A 376 -23.34 -8.25 26.20
N LEU A 377 -22.99 -9.46 25.76
CA LEU A 377 -21.81 -10.19 26.25
C LEU A 377 -20.51 -9.49 25.87
N PHE A 378 -20.46 -8.91 24.68
CA PHE A 378 -19.33 -8.11 24.22
C PHE A 378 -19.14 -6.85 25.08
N GLN A 379 -20.21 -6.09 25.31
CA GLN A 379 -20.19 -4.90 26.16
C GLN A 379 -19.82 -5.24 27.61
N TYR A 380 -20.36 -6.33 28.16
CA TYR A 380 -19.97 -6.84 29.48
C TYR A 380 -18.47 -7.10 29.56
N THR A 381 -17.90 -7.77 28.56
CA THR A 381 -16.47 -8.10 28.52
C THR A 381 -15.61 -6.83 28.57
N ILE A 382 -15.95 -5.81 27.77
CA ILE A 382 -15.24 -4.52 27.79
C ILE A 382 -15.40 -3.83 29.14
N GLN A 383 -16.63 -3.74 29.67
CA GLN A 383 -16.91 -3.07 30.93
C GLN A 383 -16.22 -3.74 32.12
N LYS A 384 -16.16 -5.07 32.12
CA LYS A 384 -15.40 -5.85 33.10
C LYS A 384 -13.91 -5.51 33.03
N GLU A 385 -13.32 -5.50 31.84
CA GLU A 385 -11.89 -5.18 31.66
C GLU A 385 -11.57 -3.72 32.07
N LEU A 386 -12.44 -2.77 31.71
CA LEU A 386 -12.35 -1.36 32.14
C LEU A 386 -12.36 -1.23 33.66
N LEU A 387 -13.28 -1.94 34.33
CA LEU A 387 -13.38 -1.95 35.79
C LEU A 387 -12.15 -2.59 36.43
N GLU A 388 -11.62 -3.67 35.86
CA GLU A 388 -10.40 -4.32 36.32
C GLU A 388 -9.20 -3.38 36.24
N LYS A 389 -9.00 -2.73 35.09
CA LYS A 389 -7.91 -1.75 34.85
C LYS A 389 -8.04 -0.47 35.69
N SER A 390 -9.27 -0.02 35.94
CA SER A 390 -9.57 1.18 36.73
C SER A 390 -8.79 2.43 36.27
N ASN A 391 -8.68 2.62 34.94
CA ASN A 391 -8.00 3.78 34.34
C ASN A 391 -9.02 4.81 33.81
N PHE A 392 -8.87 6.08 34.22
CA PHE A 392 -9.79 7.16 33.85
C PHE A 392 -9.83 7.44 32.34
N GLU A 393 -8.66 7.48 31.70
CA GLU A 393 -8.55 7.81 30.29
C GLU A 393 -9.27 6.75 29.43
N ASP A 394 -9.15 5.47 29.77
CA ASP A 394 -9.86 4.37 29.11
C ASP A 394 -11.38 4.51 29.27
N PHE A 395 -11.86 4.83 30.48
CA PHE A 395 -13.29 5.11 30.71
C PHE A 395 -13.77 6.30 29.89
N ASN A 396 -13.04 7.42 29.90
CA ASN A 396 -13.38 8.63 29.17
C ASN A 396 -13.43 8.37 27.65
N ARG A 397 -12.45 7.64 27.11
CA ARG A 397 -12.42 7.22 25.70
C ARG A 397 -13.57 6.28 25.36
N TYR A 398 -13.87 5.29 26.20
CA TYR A 398 -15.02 4.40 26.00
C TYR A 398 -16.35 5.16 25.96
N ILE A 399 -16.52 6.15 26.85
CA ILE A 399 -17.74 6.95 26.97
C ILE A 399 -17.92 7.90 25.77
N LEU A 400 -16.88 8.67 25.44
CA LEU A 400 -16.97 9.75 24.45
C LEU A 400 -16.64 9.26 23.02
N GLN A 401 -15.65 8.39 22.88
CA GLN A 401 -15.09 7.88 21.63
C GLN A 401 -15.35 6.36 21.44
N TYR A 402 -16.54 5.89 21.84
CA TYR A 402 -16.94 4.47 21.82
C TYR A 402 -16.52 3.69 20.56
N ASN A 403 -16.74 4.23 19.36
CA ASN A 403 -16.41 3.55 18.10
C ASN A 403 -14.91 3.25 17.97
N ASP A 404 -14.07 4.27 18.12
CA ASP A 404 -12.62 4.12 18.01
C ASP A 404 -12.07 3.25 19.15
N TYR A 405 -12.59 3.42 20.38
CA TYR A 405 -12.20 2.60 21.52
C TYR A 405 -12.50 1.11 21.27
N VAL A 406 -13.72 0.78 20.81
CA VAL A 406 -14.10 -0.62 20.53
C VAL A 406 -13.27 -1.22 19.41
N LYS A 407 -13.00 -0.47 18.34
CA LYS A 407 -12.11 -0.93 17.26
C LYS A 407 -10.72 -1.24 17.80
N GLU A 408 -10.12 -0.32 18.53
CA GLU A 408 -8.79 -0.52 19.13
C GLU A 408 -8.78 -1.70 20.10
N TRP A 409 -9.82 -1.85 20.92
CA TRP A 409 -9.98 -2.98 21.83
C TRP A 409 -10.00 -4.31 21.08
N ILE A 410 -10.79 -4.43 20.01
CA ILE A 410 -10.83 -5.65 19.16
C ILE A 410 -9.46 -5.92 18.55
N TYR A 411 -8.78 -4.90 18.02
CA TYR A 411 -7.43 -5.06 17.45
C TYR A 411 -6.45 -5.60 18.49
N ASN A 412 -6.41 -5.00 19.67
CA ASN A 412 -5.55 -5.43 20.77
C ASN A 412 -5.92 -6.86 21.24
N ARG A 413 -7.21 -7.21 21.22
CA ARG A 413 -7.69 -8.57 21.53
C ARG A 413 -7.17 -9.58 20.51
N ILE A 414 -7.25 -9.28 19.21
CA ILE A 414 -6.69 -10.13 18.14
C ILE A 414 -5.19 -10.31 18.36
N VAL A 415 -4.44 -9.22 18.52
CA VAL A 415 -2.98 -9.29 18.75
C VAL A 415 -2.68 -10.20 19.94
N LYS A 416 -3.34 -10.00 21.09
CA LYS A 416 -3.18 -10.83 22.28
C LYS A 416 -3.48 -12.32 22.04
N CYS A 417 -4.44 -12.65 21.17
CA CYS A 417 -4.78 -14.04 20.83
C CYS A 417 -3.65 -14.78 20.11
N PHE A 418 -2.79 -14.07 19.38
CA PHE A 418 -1.74 -14.67 18.55
C PHE A 418 -0.32 -14.37 19.05
N SER A 419 -0.10 -13.37 19.91
CA SER A 419 1.24 -13.03 20.42
C SER A 419 1.91 -14.10 21.29
N LYS A 420 1.17 -15.13 21.76
CA LYS A 420 1.68 -16.14 22.71
C LYS A 420 1.49 -17.59 22.24
N ASP A 421 1.05 -17.80 20.99
CA ASP A 421 0.61 -19.10 20.49
C ASP A 421 1.01 -19.25 19.01
N ILE A 422 1.39 -20.46 18.60
CA ILE A 422 1.75 -20.86 17.24
C ILE A 422 0.57 -20.92 16.25
N SER A 423 -0.64 -20.52 16.65
CA SER A 423 -1.87 -20.61 15.86
C SER A 423 -1.81 -19.81 14.57
N LEU A 424 -1.14 -18.64 14.57
CA LEU A 424 -0.95 -17.83 13.37
C LEU A 424 -0.10 -18.60 12.34
N GLN A 425 1.01 -19.16 12.83
CA GLN A 425 1.95 -19.95 12.05
C GLN A 425 1.23 -21.18 11.50
N ASN A 426 0.44 -21.88 12.32
CA ASN A 426 -0.36 -23.03 11.88
C ASN A 426 -1.37 -22.68 10.77
N ILE A 427 -2.03 -21.52 10.86
CA ILE A 427 -2.94 -21.05 9.80
C ILE A 427 -2.16 -20.80 8.50
N LYS A 428 -1.05 -20.07 8.57
CA LYS A 428 -0.21 -19.77 7.39
C LYS A 428 0.40 -21.05 6.79
N MET A 429 0.91 -21.97 7.61
CA MET A 429 1.46 -23.25 7.18
C MET A 429 0.42 -24.09 6.42
N LYS A 430 -0.82 -24.16 6.91
CA LYS A 430 -1.90 -24.86 6.19
C LYS A 430 -2.16 -24.28 4.80
N LYS A 431 -2.13 -22.94 4.66
CA LYS A 431 -2.28 -22.29 3.35
C LYS A 431 -1.08 -22.57 2.45
N LEU A 432 0.14 -22.51 2.99
CA LEU A 432 1.37 -22.84 2.28
C LEU A 432 1.34 -24.29 1.75
N ASP A 433 1.04 -25.26 2.60
CA ASP A 433 0.98 -26.67 2.19
C ASP A 433 -0.09 -26.89 1.11
N SER A 434 -1.25 -26.25 1.25
CA SER A 434 -2.32 -26.32 0.24
C SER A 434 -1.89 -25.76 -1.12
N ILE A 435 -1.22 -24.60 -1.17
CA ILE A 435 -0.78 -24.02 -2.44
C ILE A 435 0.43 -24.77 -3.03
N MET A 436 1.33 -25.29 -2.20
CA MET A 436 2.46 -26.10 -2.66
C MET A 436 1.98 -27.39 -3.34
N GLN A 437 0.93 -28.04 -2.82
CA GLN A 437 0.31 -29.20 -3.49
C GLN A 437 -0.23 -28.84 -4.88
N LYS A 438 -0.88 -27.67 -5.01
CA LYS A 438 -1.39 -27.17 -6.30
C LYS A 438 -0.25 -26.84 -7.27
N ILE A 439 0.83 -26.20 -6.79
CA ILE A 439 2.03 -25.89 -7.58
C ILE A 439 2.64 -27.18 -8.14
N MET A 440 2.83 -28.19 -7.30
CA MET A 440 3.40 -29.47 -7.73
C MET A 440 2.52 -30.17 -8.78
N LYS A 441 1.19 -30.15 -8.58
CA LYS A 441 0.23 -30.70 -9.55
C LYS A 441 0.26 -29.93 -10.88
N ALA A 442 0.34 -28.60 -10.84
CA ALA A 442 0.44 -27.77 -12.03
C ALA A 442 1.76 -27.99 -12.78
N MET A 443 2.86 -28.16 -12.05
CA MET A 443 4.17 -28.49 -12.61
C MET A 443 4.14 -29.82 -13.38
N GLU A 444 3.53 -30.88 -12.81
CA GLU A 444 3.36 -32.16 -13.52
C GLU A 444 2.53 -32.02 -14.79
N ALA A 445 1.39 -31.30 -14.73
CA ALA A 445 0.53 -31.08 -15.88
C ALA A 445 1.20 -30.23 -16.99
N SER A 446 2.25 -29.48 -16.66
CA SER A 446 2.92 -28.57 -17.59
C SER A 446 3.95 -29.24 -18.48
N LYS A 447 4.37 -30.49 -18.18
CA LYS A 447 5.42 -31.23 -18.90
C LYS A 447 5.01 -31.73 -20.29
N VAL A 448 3.73 -31.60 -20.63
CA VAL A 448 3.15 -32.04 -21.90
C VAL A 448 2.57 -30.87 -22.70
N ASP A 449 2.47 -31.03 -24.00
CA ASP A 449 1.78 -30.09 -24.90
C ASP A 449 0.26 -30.29 -24.90
N GLY A 450 -0.46 -29.49 -25.71
CA GLY A 450 -1.92 -29.55 -25.80
C GLY A 450 -2.49 -30.88 -26.33
N ASN A 451 -1.63 -31.73 -26.90
CA ASN A 451 -1.98 -33.06 -27.40
C ASN A 451 -1.53 -34.19 -26.45
N GLY A 452 -0.94 -33.84 -25.29
CA GLY A 452 -0.43 -34.81 -24.32
C GLY A 452 0.95 -35.36 -24.64
N SER A 453 1.66 -34.80 -25.64
CA SER A 453 3.03 -35.23 -25.99
C SER A 453 4.07 -34.51 -25.12
N PRO A 454 5.21 -35.15 -24.77
CA PRO A 454 6.28 -34.49 -24.02
C PRO A 454 6.81 -33.24 -24.73
N LEU A 455 7.14 -32.21 -23.96
CA LEU A 455 7.75 -31.00 -24.50
C LEU A 455 9.12 -31.28 -25.14
N PRO A 456 9.51 -30.55 -26.20
CA PRO A 456 10.81 -30.73 -26.84
C PRO A 456 11.94 -30.36 -25.87
N ASN A 457 13.01 -31.17 -25.83
CA ASN A 457 14.13 -30.91 -24.91
C ASN A 457 15.07 -29.80 -25.40
N ASN A 458 14.58 -28.56 -25.40
CA ASN A 458 15.30 -27.37 -25.81
C ASN A 458 14.74 -26.11 -25.12
N GLU A 459 15.32 -24.94 -25.44
CA GLU A 459 14.88 -23.63 -24.94
C GLU A 459 13.37 -23.39 -25.14
N ARG A 460 12.82 -23.79 -26.30
CA ARG A 460 11.39 -23.62 -26.60
C ARG A 460 10.53 -24.46 -25.66
N GLY A 461 10.96 -25.68 -25.34
CA GLY A 461 10.31 -26.53 -24.34
C GLY A 461 10.30 -25.88 -22.96
N ALA A 462 11.44 -25.36 -22.49
CA ALA A 462 11.54 -24.68 -21.20
C ALA A 462 10.62 -23.45 -21.09
N LYS A 463 10.54 -22.64 -22.17
CA LYS A 463 9.61 -21.50 -22.24
C LYS A 463 8.14 -21.95 -22.22
N THR A 464 7.81 -23.02 -22.95
CA THR A 464 6.44 -23.56 -23.02
C THR A 464 6.01 -24.16 -21.68
N LEU A 465 6.90 -24.85 -20.98
CA LEU A 465 6.68 -25.38 -19.64
C LEU A 465 6.20 -24.28 -18.68
N ILE A 466 6.94 -23.16 -18.60
CA ILE A 466 6.58 -22.04 -17.73
C ILE A 466 5.25 -21.39 -18.14
N GLN A 467 5.00 -21.27 -19.44
CA GLN A 467 3.73 -20.72 -19.93
C GLN A 467 2.54 -21.60 -19.54
N ASN A 468 2.67 -22.92 -19.70
CA ASN A 468 1.66 -23.90 -19.28
C ASN A 468 1.45 -23.86 -17.76
N PHE A 469 2.53 -23.79 -16.99
CA PHE A 469 2.49 -23.68 -15.53
C PHE A 469 1.75 -22.40 -15.09
N CYS A 470 2.15 -21.24 -15.61
CA CYS A 470 1.51 -19.97 -15.27
C CYS A 470 0.04 -19.95 -15.67
N LYS A 471 -0.32 -20.55 -16.81
CA LYS A 471 -1.72 -20.69 -17.25
C LYS A 471 -2.52 -21.57 -16.30
N SER A 472 -1.97 -22.70 -15.86
CA SER A 472 -2.62 -23.60 -14.91
C SER A 472 -2.82 -22.95 -13.54
N MET A 473 -1.87 -22.14 -13.09
CA MET A 473 -1.90 -21.50 -11.77
C MET A 473 -2.74 -20.21 -11.71
N ASN A 474 -3.19 -19.67 -12.86
CA ASN A 474 -3.82 -18.35 -12.95
C ASN A 474 -5.10 -18.18 -12.11
N CYS A 475 -5.80 -19.28 -11.80
CA CYS A 475 -6.98 -19.26 -10.93
C CYS A 475 -6.66 -19.37 -9.44
N ASP A 476 -5.43 -19.79 -9.09
CA ASP A 476 -5.00 -20.03 -7.71
C ASP A 476 -4.09 -18.91 -7.19
N ILE A 477 -3.15 -18.43 -8.01
CA ILE A 477 -2.22 -17.36 -7.67
C ILE A 477 -2.00 -16.41 -8.85
N SER A 478 -1.83 -15.13 -8.56
CA SER A 478 -1.58 -14.10 -9.56
C SER A 478 -0.08 -13.98 -9.86
N ILE A 479 0.36 -14.57 -10.98
CA ILE A 479 1.76 -14.48 -11.45
C ILE A 479 1.86 -13.42 -12.56
N SER A 480 2.77 -12.44 -12.38
CA SER A 480 2.97 -11.38 -13.36
C SER A 480 3.67 -11.88 -14.63
N MET A 481 2.93 -11.99 -15.74
CA MET A 481 3.51 -12.39 -17.03
C MET A 481 4.60 -11.43 -17.55
N LYS A 482 4.61 -10.16 -17.10
CA LYS A 482 5.72 -9.22 -17.38
C LYS A 482 7.02 -9.71 -16.74
N LYS A 483 6.97 -10.08 -15.45
CA LYS A 483 8.14 -10.63 -14.72
C LYS A 483 8.57 -11.97 -15.30
N VAL A 484 7.61 -12.84 -15.63
CA VAL A 484 7.90 -14.13 -16.26
C VAL A 484 8.67 -13.95 -17.57
N LYS A 485 8.22 -13.04 -18.44
CA LYS A 485 8.92 -12.73 -19.70
C LYS A 485 10.33 -12.16 -19.47
N GLN A 486 10.52 -11.36 -18.41
CA GLN A 486 11.82 -10.81 -18.04
C GLN A 486 12.78 -11.92 -17.58
N VAL A 487 12.33 -12.81 -16.70
CA VAL A 487 13.16 -13.94 -16.22
C VAL A 487 13.55 -14.86 -17.38
N LEU A 488 12.59 -15.15 -18.27
CA LEU A 488 12.78 -16.01 -19.44
C LEU A 488 13.55 -15.36 -20.60
N PHE A 489 13.89 -14.07 -20.49
CA PHE A 489 14.70 -13.39 -21.49
C PHE A 489 16.10 -14.02 -21.54
N GLN A 490 16.56 -14.36 -22.76
CA GLN A 490 17.83 -15.05 -23.02
C GLN A 490 18.01 -16.39 -22.28
N ASN A 491 16.92 -17.08 -21.91
CA ASN A 491 17.04 -18.44 -21.38
C ASN A 491 17.42 -19.41 -22.49
N THR A 492 18.62 -19.98 -22.42
CA THR A 492 19.12 -21.00 -23.39
C THR A 492 19.16 -22.42 -22.79
N ALA A 493 18.55 -22.62 -21.61
CA ALA A 493 18.48 -23.92 -20.95
C ALA A 493 17.63 -24.94 -21.71
N ASP A 494 18.03 -26.22 -21.69
CA ASP A 494 17.19 -27.31 -22.16
C ASP A 494 16.05 -27.62 -21.18
N CYS A 495 14.95 -28.16 -21.71
CA CYS A 495 13.71 -28.33 -20.95
C CYS A 495 13.85 -29.31 -19.78
N ALA A 496 14.59 -30.41 -19.94
CA ALA A 496 14.71 -31.46 -18.93
C ALA A 496 15.54 -30.98 -17.73
N SER A 497 16.72 -30.40 -18.00
CA SER A 497 17.59 -29.84 -16.96
C SER A 497 16.91 -28.69 -16.22
N PHE A 498 16.27 -27.77 -16.96
CA PHE A 498 15.51 -26.67 -16.37
C PHE A 498 14.35 -27.17 -15.48
N THR A 499 13.61 -28.19 -15.92
CA THR A 499 12.52 -28.77 -15.14
C THR A 499 13.03 -29.34 -13.82
N LYS A 500 14.12 -30.10 -13.85
CA LYS A 500 14.74 -30.67 -12.63
C LYS A 500 15.14 -29.56 -11.66
N SER A 501 15.89 -28.56 -12.13
CA SER A 501 16.32 -27.44 -11.28
C SER A 501 15.14 -26.64 -10.72
N LEU A 502 14.05 -26.52 -11.48
CA LEU A 502 12.85 -25.83 -11.01
C LEU A 502 12.18 -26.57 -9.85
N TYR A 503 12.13 -27.90 -9.84
CA TYR A 503 11.66 -28.66 -8.68
C TYR A 503 12.52 -28.42 -7.44
N GLU A 504 13.85 -28.45 -7.60
CA GLU A 504 14.80 -28.18 -6.51
C GLU A 504 14.57 -26.77 -5.94
N CYS A 505 14.49 -25.76 -6.81
CA CYS A 505 14.24 -24.36 -6.42
C CYS A 505 12.86 -24.14 -5.78
N ILE A 506 11.83 -24.89 -6.19
CA ILE A 506 10.49 -24.82 -5.57
C ILE A 506 10.53 -25.36 -4.14
N GLU A 507 11.27 -26.44 -3.90
CA GLU A 507 11.35 -27.03 -2.57
C GLU A 507 12.26 -26.22 -1.63
N GLU A 508 13.33 -25.63 -2.14
CA GLU A 508 14.10 -24.59 -1.43
C GLU A 508 13.22 -23.40 -1.02
N MET A 509 12.42 -22.88 -1.95
CA MET A 509 11.49 -21.77 -1.69
C MET A 509 10.49 -22.13 -0.59
N LYS A 510 9.95 -23.35 -0.59
CA LYS A 510 9.06 -23.82 0.47
C LYS A 510 9.74 -23.85 1.84
N ILE A 511 10.99 -24.30 1.92
CA ILE A 511 11.77 -24.31 3.17
C ILE A 511 11.97 -22.87 3.67
N GLN A 512 12.33 -21.95 2.78
CA GLN A 512 12.48 -20.52 3.11
C GLN A 512 11.18 -19.92 3.64
N LEU A 513 10.06 -20.14 2.95
CA LEU A 513 8.74 -19.65 3.38
C LEU A 513 8.31 -20.23 4.73
N LYS A 514 8.66 -21.49 5.04
CA LYS A 514 8.39 -22.10 6.34
C LYS A 514 9.15 -21.38 7.47
N ASP A 515 10.40 -21.01 7.24
CA ASP A 515 11.20 -20.25 8.21
C ASP A 515 10.66 -18.84 8.41
N GLU A 516 10.32 -18.14 7.32
CA GLU A 516 9.68 -16.82 7.35
C GLU A 516 8.35 -16.84 8.12
N ILE A 517 7.51 -17.85 7.88
CA ILE A 517 6.24 -18.02 8.60
C ILE A 517 6.49 -18.23 10.10
N SER A 518 7.52 -19.00 10.47
CA SER A 518 7.84 -19.29 11.86
C SER A 518 8.15 -18.01 12.65
N ASN A 519 8.77 -17.03 12.00
CA ASN A 519 9.10 -15.72 12.58
C ASN A 519 8.03 -14.63 12.35
N SER A 520 6.85 -14.99 11.83
CA SER A 520 5.86 -13.99 11.42
C SER A 520 5.20 -13.26 12.60
N ASP A 521 5.07 -11.93 12.47
CA ASP A 521 4.39 -11.07 13.42
C ASP A 521 2.91 -10.87 13.07
N ILE A 522 2.04 -10.89 14.09
CA ILE A 522 0.61 -10.69 13.92
C ILE A 522 0.27 -9.28 13.43
N LYS A 523 0.97 -8.23 13.88
CA LYS A 523 0.66 -6.85 13.48
C LYS A 523 1.03 -6.61 12.03
N GLU A 524 2.20 -7.09 11.60
CA GLU A 524 2.60 -7.07 10.19
C GLU A 524 1.58 -7.83 9.33
N THR A 525 1.19 -9.03 9.76
CA THR A 525 0.18 -9.82 9.05
C THR A 525 -1.15 -9.07 8.92
N LEU A 526 -1.64 -8.43 9.99
CA LEU A 526 -2.90 -7.67 9.96
C LEU A 526 -2.84 -6.46 9.01
N ASN A 527 -1.65 -5.91 8.75
CA ASN A 527 -1.48 -4.86 7.75
C ASN A 527 -1.62 -5.39 6.31
N ASN A 528 -1.15 -6.60 6.05
CA ASN A 528 -1.12 -7.18 4.70
C ASN A 528 -2.43 -7.88 4.31
N VAL A 529 -3.20 -8.41 5.26
CA VAL A 529 -4.44 -9.14 4.93
C VAL A 529 -5.45 -8.25 4.19
N SER A 530 -6.07 -8.81 3.14
CA SER A 530 -7.09 -8.13 2.34
C SER A 530 -8.38 -7.90 3.14
N VAL A 531 -8.87 -8.96 3.79
CA VAL A 531 -10.04 -8.89 4.67
C VAL A 531 -9.59 -8.61 6.09
N LYS A 532 -9.90 -7.42 6.61
CA LYS A 532 -9.47 -6.98 7.94
C LYS A 532 -10.26 -7.70 9.06
N PRO A 533 -9.63 -8.58 9.88
CA PRO A 533 -10.33 -9.34 10.93
C PRO A 533 -11.02 -8.44 11.96
N GLN A 534 -10.36 -7.35 12.35
CA GLN A 534 -10.91 -6.33 13.25
C GLN A 534 -12.24 -5.76 12.72
N SER A 535 -12.34 -5.50 11.41
CA SER A 535 -13.54 -4.94 10.80
C SER A 535 -14.68 -5.95 10.78
N MET A 536 -14.39 -7.23 10.54
CA MET A 536 -15.40 -8.30 10.56
C MET A 536 -15.96 -8.52 11.97
N LEU A 537 -15.07 -8.65 12.97
CA LEU A 537 -15.48 -8.79 14.37
C LEU A 537 -16.24 -7.56 14.87
N PHE A 538 -15.81 -6.36 14.49
CA PHE A 538 -16.51 -5.12 14.84
C PHE A 538 -17.93 -5.07 14.28
N LYS A 539 -18.11 -5.36 12.98
CA LYS A 539 -19.43 -5.40 12.35
C LYS A 539 -20.38 -6.39 13.02
N ARG A 540 -19.86 -7.49 13.55
CA ARG A 540 -20.64 -8.50 14.27
C ARG A 540 -21.27 -7.98 15.57
N VAL A 541 -20.58 -7.09 16.30
CA VAL A 541 -20.96 -6.73 17.69
C VAL A 541 -21.34 -5.26 17.91
N PHE A 542 -21.05 -4.36 16.96
CA PHE A 542 -21.16 -2.91 17.21
C PHE A 542 -22.58 -2.32 17.08
N GLY A 543 -23.48 -2.97 16.33
CA GLY A 543 -24.83 -2.45 16.08
C GLY A 543 -24.86 -1.23 15.15
N CYS A 544 -25.86 -0.35 15.31
CA CYS A 544 -26.05 0.83 14.45
C CYS A 544 -25.09 2.00 14.74
N GLY A 545 -24.33 1.94 15.85
CA GLY A 545 -23.34 2.95 16.22
C GLY A 545 -23.88 4.30 16.73
N LYS A 546 -25.20 4.50 16.78
CA LYS A 546 -25.83 5.70 17.33
C LYS A 546 -25.74 5.72 18.85
N LYS A 547 -25.67 6.91 19.44
CA LYS A 547 -25.49 7.12 20.90
C LYS A 547 -26.55 8.07 21.43
N CYS A 548 -27.04 7.84 22.65
CA CYS A 548 -28.02 8.71 23.29
C CYS A 548 -27.51 10.16 23.31
N PRO A 549 -28.31 11.17 22.92
CA PRO A 549 -27.85 12.55 22.82
C PRO A 549 -27.33 13.10 24.15
N PHE A 550 -27.89 12.63 25.28
CA PHE A 550 -27.61 13.14 26.62
C PHE A 550 -26.47 12.39 27.32
N CYS A 551 -26.60 11.06 27.49
CA CYS A 551 -25.61 10.27 28.23
C CYS A 551 -24.67 9.47 27.34
N LYS A 552 -24.74 9.61 26.01
CA LYS A 552 -23.88 8.92 25.02
C LYS A 552 -23.87 7.38 25.12
N THR A 553 -24.81 6.77 25.84
CA THR A 553 -25.00 5.30 25.86
C THR A 553 -25.24 4.80 24.43
N PRO A 554 -24.54 3.75 23.96
CA PRO A 554 -24.78 3.18 22.63
C PRO A 554 -26.21 2.67 22.49
N CYS A 555 -26.76 2.73 21.28
CA CYS A 555 -28.06 2.18 20.99
C CYS A 555 -28.03 0.64 21.07
N GLU A 556 -29.07 0.06 21.67
CA GLU A 556 -29.21 -1.38 21.88
C GLU A 556 -30.17 -2.05 20.89
N ALA A 557 -30.87 -1.26 20.06
CA ALA A 557 -31.79 -1.79 19.05
C ALA A 557 -31.10 -2.78 18.10
N GLU A 558 -31.80 -3.86 17.78
CA GLU A 558 -31.28 -4.92 16.90
C GLU A 558 -31.16 -4.46 15.44
N GLY A 559 -30.25 -5.10 14.71
CA GLY A 559 -29.93 -4.70 13.33
C GLY A 559 -29.10 -3.41 13.22
N THR A 560 -28.90 -2.96 11.98
CA THR A 560 -28.24 -1.70 11.64
C THR A 560 -29.22 -0.64 11.12
N ASP A 561 -30.33 -1.07 10.51
CA ASP A 561 -31.38 -0.21 9.98
C ASP A 561 -32.61 -0.29 10.86
N HIS A 562 -32.78 0.72 11.70
CA HIS A 562 -33.98 0.88 12.53
C HIS A 562 -34.28 2.38 12.70
N GLN A 563 -35.57 2.72 12.75
CA GLN A 563 -36.03 4.12 12.76
C GLN A 563 -35.97 4.78 14.13
N GLN A 564 -36.09 3.99 15.21
CA GLN A 564 -36.00 4.49 16.57
C GLN A 564 -34.80 3.89 17.31
N HIS A 565 -34.05 4.75 17.98
CA HIS A 565 -32.91 4.43 18.83
C HIS A 565 -33.35 4.39 20.29
N HIS A 566 -32.95 3.35 21.03
CA HIS A 566 -33.19 3.24 22.47
C HIS A 566 -32.01 2.55 23.17
N ALA A 567 -32.01 2.64 24.50
CA ALA A 567 -31.18 1.86 25.40
C ALA A 567 -32.01 1.56 26.66
N ALA A 568 -31.94 0.34 27.17
CA ALA A 568 -32.71 -0.07 28.35
C ALA A 568 -32.25 0.66 29.62
N VAL A 569 -30.93 0.85 29.77
CA VAL A 569 -30.35 1.52 30.93
C VAL A 569 -29.44 2.66 30.47
N HIS A 570 -29.78 3.87 30.90
CA HIS A 570 -28.95 5.06 30.71
C HIS A 570 -27.94 5.21 31.85
N ARG A 571 -26.84 5.94 31.58
CA ARG A 571 -25.81 6.24 32.59
C ARG A 571 -25.93 7.68 33.11
N PRO A 572 -25.37 7.99 34.29
CA PRO A 572 -25.31 9.35 34.82
C PRO A 572 -24.79 10.32 33.77
N LYS A 573 -25.55 11.38 33.51
CA LYS A 573 -25.24 12.31 32.40
C LYS A 573 -23.94 13.10 32.64
N GLY A 574 -23.52 13.25 33.90
CA GLY A 574 -22.28 13.90 34.30
C GLY A 574 -21.03 13.18 33.83
N LEU A 575 -21.10 11.86 33.61
CA LEU A 575 -20.02 11.11 32.95
C LEU A 575 -19.74 11.61 31.51
N CYS A 576 -20.72 12.29 30.90
CA CYS A 576 -20.63 12.89 29.57
C CYS A 576 -20.56 14.42 29.60
N GLY A 577 -20.27 15.01 30.76
CA GLY A 577 -20.11 16.46 30.93
C GLY A 577 -21.41 17.24 31.20
N SER A 578 -22.55 16.56 31.32
CA SER A 578 -23.80 17.23 31.72
C SER A 578 -23.73 17.70 33.17
N ARG A 579 -24.29 18.88 33.44
CA ARG A 579 -24.17 19.55 34.74
C ARG A 579 -25.39 20.40 35.06
N ASN A 580 -25.68 20.53 36.34
CA ASN A 580 -26.70 21.40 36.91
C ASN A 580 -25.98 22.49 37.71
N ASP A 581 -26.14 23.75 37.34
CA ASP A 581 -25.50 24.89 38.03
C ASP A 581 -23.99 24.73 38.31
N ASN A 582 -23.29 24.12 37.34
CA ASN A 582 -21.86 23.72 37.35
C ASN A 582 -21.51 22.39 38.03
N VAL A 583 -22.40 21.78 38.80
CA VAL A 583 -22.22 20.47 39.43
C VAL A 583 -22.50 19.36 38.41
N LEU A 584 -21.61 18.38 38.29
CA LEU A 584 -21.83 17.23 37.40
C LEU A 584 -23.12 16.47 37.78
N CYS A 585 -23.91 16.10 36.78
CA CYS A 585 -25.23 15.49 36.98
C CYS A 585 -25.14 13.98 37.20
N GLU A 586 -25.52 13.52 38.39
CA GLU A 586 -25.65 12.14 38.82
C GLU A 586 -26.87 11.43 38.20
N GLU A 587 -27.92 12.17 37.81
CA GLU A 587 -29.12 11.58 37.23
C GLU A 587 -28.91 10.97 35.84
N ILE A 588 -29.71 9.95 35.54
CA ILE A 588 -29.81 9.33 34.22
C ILE A 588 -30.86 10.05 33.35
N CYS A 589 -30.91 9.69 32.06
CA CYS A 589 -31.82 10.32 31.11
C CYS A 589 -33.29 10.06 31.46
N THR A 590 -33.62 8.81 31.82
CA THR A 590 -34.97 8.35 32.16
C THR A 590 -35.61 9.19 33.27
N SER A 591 -34.91 9.36 34.41
CA SER A 591 -35.41 10.14 35.54
C SER A 591 -35.60 11.62 35.18
N SER A 592 -34.73 12.19 34.36
CA SER A 592 -34.88 13.58 33.93
C SER A 592 -36.02 13.79 32.93
N VAL A 593 -36.33 12.81 32.07
CA VAL A 593 -37.51 12.84 31.18
C VAL A 593 -38.81 12.76 31.99
N LEU A 594 -38.81 12.00 33.08
CA LEU A 594 -39.96 11.90 34.00
C LEU A 594 -40.16 13.21 34.80
N GLY A 595 -39.06 13.87 35.18
CA GLY A 595 -39.08 15.10 35.97
C GLY A 595 -39.31 16.39 35.17
N ASN A 596 -39.36 17.52 35.88
CA ASN A 596 -39.42 18.87 35.29
C ASN A 596 -38.03 19.48 35.06
N ARG A 597 -36.99 18.65 34.89
CA ARG A 597 -35.64 19.15 34.65
C ARG A 597 -35.53 19.70 33.23
N THR A 598 -34.63 20.66 33.06
CA THR A 598 -34.30 21.24 31.76
C THR A 598 -32.94 20.76 31.26
N PHE A 599 -32.81 20.61 29.94
CA PHE A 599 -31.52 20.55 29.26
C PHE A 599 -31.33 21.81 28.43
N LYS A 600 -30.06 22.16 28.21
CA LYS A 600 -29.68 23.18 27.26
C LYS A 600 -28.38 22.76 26.60
N ASN A 601 -28.37 22.73 25.29
CA ASN A 601 -27.21 22.33 24.51
C ASN A 601 -27.25 23.03 23.16
N GLN A 602 -26.36 22.64 22.27
CA GLN A 602 -26.27 23.23 20.94
C GLN A 602 -27.56 23.09 20.12
N GLU A 603 -28.30 21.97 20.23
CA GLU A 603 -29.55 21.77 19.48
C GLU A 603 -30.69 22.67 19.97
N THR A 604 -30.58 23.19 21.20
CA THR A 604 -31.56 24.11 21.77
C THR A 604 -31.11 25.57 21.71
N ASP A 605 -30.05 25.88 20.95
CA ASP A 605 -29.39 27.20 20.97
C ASP A 605 -28.99 27.66 22.38
N PHE A 606 -28.71 26.70 23.27
CA PHE A 606 -28.46 26.91 24.70
C PHE A 606 -29.64 27.50 25.50
N GLU A 607 -30.84 27.55 24.92
CA GLU A 607 -32.06 27.87 25.65
C GLU A 607 -32.50 26.67 26.49
N PRO A 608 -32.98 26.89 27.74
CA PRO A 608 -33.51 25.82 28.58
C PRO A 608 -34.77 25.18 27.96
N GLN A 609 -34.73 23.87 27.76
CA GLN A 609 -35.85 23.06 27.27
C GLN A 609 -36.15 21.93 28.24
N LEU A 610 -37.42 21.57 28.43
CA LEU A 610 -37.79 20.48 29.34
C LEU A 610 -37.37 19.14 28.74
N TYR A 611 -36.80 18.25 29.56
CA TYR A 611 -36.38 16.92 29.11
C TYR A 611 -37.56 16.10 28.57
N LYS A 612 -38.79 16.26 29.08
CA LYS A 612 -39.99 15.59 28.52
C LYS A 612 -40.29 15.97 27.06
N ASP A 613 -39.82 17.13 26.61
CA ASP A 613 -40.03 17.64 25.25
C ASP A 613 -38.85 17.33 24.31
N TYR A 614 -37.90 16.47 24.73
CA TYR A 614 -36.66 16.22 23.99
C TYR A 614 -36.86 15.74 22.54
N ARG A 615 -37.98 15.05 22.26
CA ARG A 615 -38.31 14.54 20.92
C ARG A 615 -38.47 15.63 19.86
N LYS A 616 -38.68 16.90 20.25
CA LYS A 616 -38.66 18.04 19.32
C LYS A 616 -37.30 18.20 18.63
N TYR A 617 -36.23 17.81 19.33
CA TYR A 617 -34.84 17.94 18.88
C TYR A 617 -34.21 16.60 18.49
N TYR A 618 -34.67 15.50 19.11
CA TYR A 618 -34.19 14.15 18.86
C TYR A 618 -35.37 13.19 18.58
N PRO A 619 -36.07 13.33 17.45
CA PRO A 619 -37.30 12.58 17.17
C PRO A 619 -37.07 11.08 17.00
N ASP A 620 -35.86 10.70 16.59
CA ASP A 620 -35.39 9.33 16.37
C ASP A 620 -34.97 8.62 17.67
N TRP A 621 -34.92 9.30 18.82
CA TRP A 621 -34.60 8.69 20.11
C TRP A 621 -35.84 8.43 20.96
N HIS A 622 -35.91 7.22 21.52
CA HIS A 622 -36.87 6.86 22.56
C HIS A 622 -36.16 6.65 23.90
N ILE A 623 -36.51 7.50 24.86
CA ILE A 623 -36.11 7.40 26.26
C ILE A 623 -37.40 7.23 27.05
N ALA A 624 -37.65 6.02 27.56
CA ALA A 624 -38.87 5.72 28.30
C ALA A 624 -38.86 6.44 29.65
N PRO A 625 -39.92 7.19 30.03
CA PRO A 625 -40.06 7.73 31.37
C PRO A 625 -40.50 6.60 32.31
N ASP A 626 -39.57 6.11 33.12
CA ASP A 626 -39.80 5.03 34.09
C ASP A 626 -39.23 5.44 35.46
N MET A 627 -40.07 5.41 36.49
CA MET A 627 -39.67 5.79 37.85
C MET A 627 -38.83 4.72 38.56
N TYR A 628 -38.85 3.48 38.07
CA TYR A 628 -38.15 2.35 38.68
C TYR A 628 -36.76 2.13 38.09
N ILE A 629 -36.43 2.78 36.97
CA ILE A 629 -35.10 2.69 36.36
C ILE A 629 -34.15 3.68 37.05
N GLU A 630 -33.11 3.14 37.67
CA GLU A 630 -31.99 3.90 38.23
C GLU A 630 -30.69 3.67 37.44
N ALA A 631 -29.66 4.48 37.74
CA ALA A 631 -28.30 4.19 37.29
C ALA A 631 -27.86 2.80 37.77
N SER A 632 -27.23 2.01 36.88
CA SER A 632 -26.66 0.72 37.28
C SER A 632 -25.54 0.91 38.30
N ASP A 633 -25.35 -0.07 39.20
CA ASP A 633 -24.26 -0.05 40.18
C ASP A 633 -22.89 0.16 39.53
N TYR A 634 -22.72 -0.34 38.30
CA TYR A 634 -21.52 -0.09 37.50
C TYR A 634 -21.27 1.40 37.28
N TRP A 635 -22.26 2.12 36.75
CA TRP A 635 -22.08 3.53 36.46
C TRP A 635 -22.11 4.41 37.72
N LYS A 636 -22.83 3.99 38.77
CA LYS A 636 -22.76 4.59 40.10
C LYS A 636 -21.32 4.53 40.63
N TYR A 637 -20.71 3.34 40.60
CA TYR A 637 -19.32 3.12 41.02
C TYR A 637 -18.34 3.96 40.20
N VAL A 638 -18.43 3.94 38.86
CA VAL A 638 -17.55 4.74 37.98
C VAL A 638 -17.65 6.24 38.29
N MET A 639 -18.87 6.76 38.52
CA MET A 639 -19.08 8.16 38.88
C MET A 639 -18.43 8.51 40.22
N VAL A 640 -18.54 7.63 41.23
CA VAL A 640 -17.92 7.82 42.55
C VAL A 640 -16.39 7.77 42.44
N THR A 641 -15.85 6.73 41.80
CA THR A 641 -14.40 6.48 41.71
C THR A 641 -13.68 7.59 40.97
N PHE A 642 -14.25 8.09 39.87
CA PHE A 642 -13.59 9.05 38.99
C PHE A 642 -14.21 10.46 39.08
N ASN A 643 -14.99 10.76 40.12
CA ASN A 643 -15.75 12.01 40.22
C ASN A 643 -14.86 13.25 40.00
N LYS A 644 -13.76 13.33 40.76
CA LYS A 644 -12.80 14.43 40.69
C LYS A 644 -12.19 14.55 39.29
N GLN A 645 -11.80 13.44 38.66
CA GLN A 645 -11.18 13.43 37.34
C GLN A 645 -12.17 13.86 36.25
N PHE A 646 -13.43 13.43 36.33
CA PHE A 646 -14.48 13.95 35.44
C PHE A 646 -14.72 15.45 35.66
N ALA A 647 -14.78 15.91 36.91
CA ALA A 647 -14.95 17.32 37.24
C ALA A 647 -13.82 18.19 36.69
N GLU A 648 -12.57 17.73 36.82
CA GLU A 648 -11.39 18.39 36.25
C GLU A 648 -11.41 18.39 34.72
N CYS A 649 -11.71 17.24 34.10
CA CYS A 649 -11.80 17.07 32.65
C CYS A 649 -12.81 18.05 32.03
N TYR A 650 -13.99 18.15 32.63
CA TYR A 650 -15.09 19.00 32.15
C TYR A 650 -15.07 20.43 32.70
N LYS A 651 -14.12 20.74 33.60
CA LYS A 651 -14.05 22.02 34.32
C LYS A 651 -15.39 22.36 34.98
N ALA A 652 -15.90 21.39 35.73
CA ALA A 652 -17.14 21.40 36.48
C ALA A 652 -16.84 21.14 37.96
N GLU A 653 -17.85 21.32 38.79
CA GLU A 653 -17.81 20.89 40.18
C GLU A 653 -18.14 19.40 40.28
N GLN A 654 -17.60 18.76 41.31
CA GLN A 654 -17.81 17.35 41.59
C GLN A 654 -19.29 17.03 41.75
N ALA A 655 -19.75 15.90 41.18
CA ALA A 655 -21.15 15.52 41.31
C ALA A 655 -21.51 15.23 42.77
N VAL A 656 -22.71 15.66 43.15
CA VAL A 656 -23.34 15.27 44.41
C VAL A 656 -24.24 14.08 44.12
N TYR A 657 -24.08 13.00 44.89
CA TYR A 657 -24.81 11.75 44.73
C TYR A 657 -25.16 11.16 46.11
N PRO A 658 -26.16 10.28 46.21
CA PRO A 658 -26.55 9.64 47.47
C PRO A 658 -25.38 8.90 48.14
N ASP A 659 -25.30 8.94 49.47
CA ASP A 659 -24.20 8.32 50.23
C ASP A 659 -24.13 6.80 50.06
N GLU A 660 -25.24 6.16 49.68
CA GLU A 660 -25.34 4.74 49.33
C GLU A 660 -24.39 4.38 48.19
N TRP A 661 -24.13 5.30 47.23
CA TRP A 661 -23.24 5.02 46.10
C TRP A 661 -21.80 4.80 46.57
N LYS A 662 -21.38 5.44 47.67
CA LYS A 662 -20.04 5.28 48.27
C LYS A 662 -19.83 3.89 48.87
N LYS A 663 -20.92 3.18 49.19
CA LYS A 663 -20.90 1.84 49.77
C LYS A 663 -20.75 0.73 48.71
N ILE A 664 -20.91 1.07 47.43
CA ILE A 664 -20.82 0.11 46.33
C ILE A 664 -19.37 -0.33 46.15
N THR A 665 -19.09 -1.63 46.30
CA THR A 665 -17.74 -2.18 46.10
C THR A 665 -17.53 -2.67 44.67
N LYS A 666 -16.28 -2.79 44.25
CA LYS A 666 -15.91 -3.33 42.93
C LYS A 666 -16.45 -4.75 42.72
N GLU A 667 -16.46 -5.56 43.77
CA GLU A 667 -16.98 -6.94 43.77
C GLU A 667 -18.50 -6.96 43.55
N GLN A 668 -19.24 -6.07 44.22
CA GLN A 668 -20.68 -5.91 44.02
C GLN A 668 -21.00 -5.50 42.58
N VAL A 669 -20.21 -4.60 42.00
CA VAL A 669 -20.33 -4.19 40.59
C VAL A 669 -20.09 -5.36 39.64
N LEU A 670 -19.08 -6.19 39.89
CA LEU A 670 -18.82 -7.38 39.06
C LEU A 670 -19.98 -8.38 39.12
N ILE A 671 -20.59 -8.55 40.30
CA ILE A 671 -21.76 -9.41 40.49
C ILE A 671 -22.97 -8.83 39.74
N SER A 672 -23.26 -7.53 39.87
CA SER A 672 -24.40 -6.89 39.21
C SER A 672 -24.26 -6.88 37.69
N LEU A 673 -23.06 -6.59 37.17
CA LEU A 673 -22.74 -6.73 35.74
C LEU A 673 -23.03 -8.14 35.23
N LYS A 674 -22.66 -9.18 35.98
CA LYS A 674 -22.89 -10.57 35.59
C LYS A 674 -24.38 -10.93 35.63
N LYS A 675 -25.14 -10.44 36.61
CA LYS A 675 -26.60 -10.64 36.71
C LYS A 675 -27.35 -10.02 35.53
N ASN A 676 -26.94 -8.83 35.07
CA ASN A 676 -27.57 -8.15 33.94
C ASN A 676 -27.50 -8.97 32.64
N ILE A 677 -26.46 -9.78 32.45
CA ILE A 677 -26.38 -10.71 31.30
C ILE A 677 -27.42 -11.84 31.41
N LEU A 678 -27.63 -12.36 32.63
CA LEU A 678 -28.50 -13.52 32.87
C LEU A 678 -29.98 -13.16 32.74
N ASN A 679 -30.35 -11.91 33.01
CA ASN A 679 -31.72 -11.42 32.92
C ASN A 679 -32.18 -11.12 31.48
N ILE A 680 -31.30 -11.22 30.47
CA ILE A 680 -31.63 -11.00 29.05
C ILE A 680 -32.07 -12.30 28.35
N LYS A 681 -32.19 -13.41 29.10
CA LYS A 681 -32.65 -14.72 28.59
C LYS A 681 -34.15 -15.02 28.80
N TYR A 682 -34.96 -14.04 29.19
CA TYR A 682 -36.41 -14.20 29.36
C TYR A 682 -37.19 -13.14 28.61
#